data_AF-A0A6I2SUF4-F1
#
_entry.id   AF-A0A6I2SUF4-F1
#
_cell.length_a   1.000
_cell.length_b   1.000
_cell.length_c   1.000
_cell.angle_alpha   90.00
_cell.angle_beta   90.00
_cell.angle_gamma   90.00
#
_symmetry.space_group_name_H-M   'P 1'
#
loop_
_entity.id
_entity.type
_entity.pdbx_description
1 polymer ?
#
loop_
_entity_poly.entity_id
_entity_poly.type
_entity_poly.pdbx_seq_one_letter_code
_entity_poly.pdbx_strand_id
1 'polypeptide(L)'
;MERFLCIHGHFYQPPRENPWLEAIEIQDSAFPYHDWNERITAECYAPNTASRFLDGEGRITGIISNYARISFNFGPTLLSWMEKFSPGTYQAILQADQQSIAWRSGHGAALAQVYNHIIMPLASLRDKQTQVRWGIRDFEHRFRRFPEGLWLAETAVDTNTLEVLAEEGIRFTILASHQAGNVRRIGSGRWKEVTDSRIDPSRAYLCRLPSGRTITIFFYDGPISQAVAFEKLLRSGEQFAERLVSGFSSHRKHAQLLHIATDGETYGHHHPFGEMALGNALNHIEGRGLARLTNYGEYLELHPATHEVQIVENSSWSCAHGIERWRNDCGCNSGGCGDWNQEWRRPLREALDWLSGHLATCYEDVMAGYLTDPWAARNEYIDAMLDRSEENVAAFLLEHSLRPLDEDETVAVLCMLEMQRHAMLMYTSCGWFFDELSGLETVQIIRYAGRAIQLAEKYCHQEIETGFLRRLEEAASNLPEQGNGAEIYLRFVKPAMIDLIKVGAHFAVSSVFEEYGEETGIFSYRVFREDFVLLTSGQMRLAVGRVYIRSAITREADRISFCTLYFGGHALNCGVRSYLGEEAYLAMAQEIVTAFNEADFAAIVRLMDSHFGMHTYSLKDLFRDEQRHILQLIIAGTLQDFEDKFITLYENSRSLMGFLRETGMPVPHRFMTTAETALNLLLQKMFSSETVDVARLREVAAEIATWGVGLDAVALEFIIRRRLETSMTTVLAEPDNVGLLAELLLLVEAAVSIPVNVNLWQTQNMYFSLLQSRVALPGSGGDGADKSSLGQMLVELGHLLYFNVPAVLAAGNGDL
;
A
#
# COMPACT_ATOMS: atom_id res chain seq x y z
N MET A 1 -22.23 9.45 -35.79
CA MET A 1 -21.16 10.33 -35.29
C MET A 1 -20.40 9.54 -34.25
N GLU A 2 -19.08 9.50 -34.34
CA GLU A 2 -18.26 8.63 -33.48
C GLU A 2 -18.27 9.13 -32.03
N ARG A 3 -18.49 8.20 -31.11
CA ARG A 3 -18.55 8.43 -29.67
C ARG A 3 -17.52 7.54 -29.01
N PHE A 4 -16.61 8.15 -28.27
CA PHE A 4 -15.53 7.48 -27.56
C PHE A 4 -15.71 7.69 -26.05
N LEU A 5 -15.41 6.66 -25.26
CA LEU A 5 -15.42 6.73 -23.81
C LEU A 5 -14.06 6.33 -23.25
N CYS A 6 -13.52 7.15 -22.35
CA CYS A 6 -12.32 6.86 -21.57
C CYS A 6 -12.58 7.19 -20.09
N ILE A 7 -12.46 6.22 -19.19
CA ILE A 7 -12.48 6.48 -17.75
C ILE A 7 -11.04 6.47 -17.28
N HIS A 8 -10.62 7.44 -16.47
CA HIS A 8 -9.30 7.47 -15.86
C HIS A 8 -9.40 7.26 -14.33
N GLY A 9 -8.75 6.23 -13.82
CA GLY A 9 -8.59 6.00 -12.39
C GLY A 9 -7.17 6.35 -11.92
N HIS A 10 -7.07 7.27 -10.97
CA HIS A 10 -5.81 7.63 -10.30
C HIS A 10 -5.65 6.80 -9.02
N PHE A 11 -4.81 5.76 -9.01
CA PHE A 11 -4.65 4.86 -7.87
C PHE A 11 -3.37 5.19 -7.11
N TYR A 12 -3.49 5.55 -5.84
CA TYR A 12 -2.36 6.03 -5.05
C TYR A 12 -2.58 5.85 -3.55
N GLN A 13 -1.52 5.44 -2.85
CA GLN A 13 -1.42 5.52 -1.40
C GLN A 13 -0.23 6.40 -1.03
N PRO A 14 -0.35 7.26 0.01
CA PRO A 14 0.79 8.00 0.53
C PRO A 14 1.94 7.05 0.88
N PRO A 15 3.20 7.46 0.69
CA PRO A 15 4.34 6.74 1.24
C PRO A 15 4.19 6.63 2.76
N ARG A 16 4.00 5.41 3.26
CA ARG A 16 3.72 5.09 4.68
C ARG A 16 4.89 4.38 5.35
N GLU A 17 5.95 4.12 4.61
CA GLU A 17 7.12 3.38 5.06
C GLU A 17 7.81 4.12 6.21
N ASN A 18 8.22 3.37 7.24
CA ASN A 18 9.14 3.88 8.24
C ASN A 18 10.48 4.24 7.53
N PRO A 19 10.94 5.51 7.55
CA PRO A 19 12.09 5.96 6.75
C PRO A 19 13.42 5.31 7.10
N TRP A 20 13.50 4.62 8.23
CA TRP A 20 14.69 3.89 8.66
C TRP A 20 14.63 2.41 8.28
N LEU A 21 13.44 1.82 8.25
CA LEU A 21 13.22 0.41 7.97
C LEU A 21 12.93 0.13 6.48
N GLU A 22 12.54 1.13 5.68
CA GLU A 22 12.00 0.97 4.32
C GLU A 22 10.85 -0.06 4.26
N ALA A 23 10.01 -0.04 5.29
CA ALA A 23 8.86 -0.93 5.41
C ALA A 23 7.70 -0.25 6.13
N ILE A 24 6.48 -0.64 5.79
CA ILE A 24 5.28 -0.24 6.52
C ILE A 24 5.16 -1.18 7.71
N GLU A 25 5.18 -0.64 8.93
CA GLU A 25 4.89 -1.40 10.15
C GLU A 25 3.38 -1.57 10.33
N ILE A 26 2.94 -2.56 11.10
CA ILE A 26 1.52 -2.81 11.39
C ILE A 26 0.75 -1.54 11.83
N GLN A 27 -0.46 -1.37 11.28
CA GLN A 27 -1.35 -0.24 11.53
C GLN A 27 -2.71 -0.73 12.05
N ASP A 28 -2.98 -0.51 13.33
CA ASP A 28 -4.20 -1.03 14.00
C ASP A 28 -5.51 -0.56 13.38
N SER A 29 -5.53 0.62 12.77
CA SER A 29 -6.71 1.15 12.06
C SER A 29 -7.05 0.41 10.77
N ALA A 30 -6.15 -0.47 10.28
CA ALA A 30 -6.37 -1.31 9.11
C ALA A 30 -6.90 -2.72 9.42
N PHE A 31 -7.10 -3.07 10.70
CA PHE A 31 -7.59 -4.38 11.12
C PHE A 31 -8.81 -4.85 10.28
N PRO A 32 -8.87 -6.12 9.84
CA PRO A 32 -7.97 -7.24 10.16
C PRO A 32 -6.70 -7.32 9.28
N TYR A 33 -6.45 -6.34 8.42
CA TYR A 33 -5.26 -6.29 7.57
C TYR A 33 -4.06 -5.74 8.33
N HIS A 34 -2.86 -6.06 7.85
CA HIS A 34 -1.59 -5.59 8.40
C HIS A 34 -1.48 -4.07 8.35
N ASP A 35 -1.81 -3.47 7.20
CA ASP A 35 -1.72 -2.04 6.97
C ASP A 35 -2.77 -1.55 5.95
N TRP A 36 -2.85 -0.23 5.77
CA TRP A 36 -3.81 0.39 4.85
C TRP A 36 -3.58 0.02 3.38
N ASN A 37 -2.35 -0.25 2.94
CA ASN A 37 -2.09 -0.68 1.57
C ASN A 37 -2.67 -2.08 1.35
N GLU A 38 -2.49 -3.01 2.30
CA GLU A 38 -3.09 -4.34 2.21
C GLU A 38 -4.63 -4.27 2.19
N ARG A 39 -5.21 -3.47 3.08
CA ARG A 39 -6.66 -3.29 3.17
C ARG A 39 -7.24 -2.76 1.85
N ILE A 40 -6.70 -1.68 1.31
CA ILE A 40 -7.22 -1.06 0.09
C ILE A 40 -6.93 -1.92 -1.14
N THR A 41 -5.83 -2.69 -1.12
CA THR A 41 -5.59 -3.72 -2.14
C THR A 41 -6.71 -4.75 -2.16
N ALA A 42 -7.12 -5.27 -0.99
CA ALA A 42 -8.21 -6.24 -0.89
C ALA A 42 -9.58 -5.64 -1.25
N GLU A 43 -9.82 -4.37 -0.92
CA GLU A 43 -11.11 -3.70 -1.11
C GLU A 43 -11.27 -3.07 -2.50
N CYS A 44 -10.19 -2.76 -3.22
CA CYS A 44 -10.23 -2.02 -4.49
C CYS A 44 -9.26 -2.53 -5.55
N TYR A 45 -7.95 -2.54 -5.28
CA TYR A 45 -6.96 -2.74 -6.34
C TYR A 45 -7.01 -4.15 -6.92
N ALA A 46 -7.00 -5.17 -6.07
CA ALA A 46 -7.15 -6.56 -6.52
C ALA A 46 -8.52 -6.77 -7.19
N PRO A 47 -9.67 -6.36 -6.60
CA PRO A 47 -10.98 -6.48 -7.25
C PRO A 47 -11.09 -5.91 -8.66
N ASN A 48 -10.44 -4.79 -8.97
CA ASN A 48 -10.47 -4.24 -10.32
C ASN A 48 -9.68 -5.05 -11.37
N THR A 49 -8.74 -5.90 -10.94
CA THR A 49 -8.07 -6.86 -11.85
C THR A 49 -8.99 -8.01 -12.27
N ALA A 50 -10.04 -8.28 -11.49
CA ALA A 50 -10.92 -9.43 -11.65
C ALA A 50 -12.35 -9.11 -11.19
N SER A 51 -13.04 -8.18 -11.87
CA SER A 51 -14.42 -7.81 -11.56
C SER A 51 -15.42 -8.89 -12.03
N ARG A 52 -16.43 -9.20 -11.21
CA ARG A 52 -17.44 -10.24 -11.51
C ARG A 52 -18.57 -9.68 -12.37
N PHE A 53 -18.99 -10.48 -13.35
CA PHE A 53 -20.32 -10.37 -13.93
C PHE A 53 -21.28 -11.35 -13.31
N LEU A 54 -22.44 -10.85 -12.91
CA LEU A 54 -23.49 -11.64 -12.30
C LEU A 54 -24.69 -11.78 -13.25
N ASP A 55 -25.36 -12.94 -13.21
CA ASP A 55 -26.68 -13.11 -13.78
C ASP A 55 -27.79 -12.58 -12.84
N GLY A 56 -29.05 -12.69 -13.26
CA GLY A 56 -30.21 -12.23 -12.47
C GLY A 56 -30.44 -12.98 -11.16
N GLU A 57 -29.75 -14.11 -10.94
CA GLU A 57 -29.77 -14.88 -9.69
C GLU A 57 -28.53 -14.59 -8.82
N GLY A 58 -27.68 -13.64 -9.22
CA GLY A 58 -26.46 -13.29 -8.50
C GLY A 58 -25.29 -14.24 -8.73
N ARG A 59 -25.36 -15.10 -9.76
CA ARG A 59 -24.28 -16.07 -10.05
C ARG A 59 -23.27 -15.50 -11.04
N ILE A 60 -22.01 -15.82 -10.84
CA ILE A 60 -20.89 -15.39 -11.66
C ILE A 60 -20.96 -16.05 -13.04
N THR A 61 -21.02 -15.22 -14.08
CA THR A 61 -21.01 -15.63 -15.49
C THR A 61 -19.66 -15.36 -16.16
N GLY A 62 -18.83 -14.50 -15.56
CA GLY A 62 -17.48 -14.19 -16.04
C GLY A 62 -16.73 -13.29 -15.08
N ILE A 63 -15.40 -13.25 -15.26
CA ILE A 63 -14.48 -12.42 -14.49
C ILE A 63 -13.61 -11.66 -15.48
N ILE A 64 -13.50 -10.34 -15.33
CA ILE A 64 -12.74 -9.49 -16.27
C ILE A 64 -11.87 -8.44 -15.56
N SER A 65 -10.81 -8.00 -16.21
CA SER A 65 -10.03 -6.86 -15.75
C SER A 65 -10.68 -5.54 -16.18
N ASN A 66 -11.02 -4.69 -15.20
CA ASN A 66 -11.43 -3.31 -15.48
C ASN A 66 -10.25 -2.50 -16.03
N TYR A 67 -9.05 -2.73 -15.50
CA TYR A 67 -7.83 -2.01 -15.89
C TYR A 67 -7.53 -2.10 -17.38
N ALA A 68 -7.82 -3.22 -18.04
CA ALA A 68 -7.59 -3.37 -19.47
C ALA A 68 -8.54 -2.51 -20.33
N ARG A 69 -9.65 -2.05 -19.74
CA ARG A 69 -10.76 -1.35 -20.43
C ARG A 69 -10.86 0.13 -20.08
N ILE A 70 -10.14 0.58 -19.06
CA ILE A 70 -10.05 1.99 -18.64
C ILE A 70 -8.62 2.50 -18.85
N SER A 71 -8.40 3.81 -18.74
CA SER A 71 -7.06 4.36 -18.50
C SER A 71 -6.81 4.42 -17.00
N PHE A 72 -5.56 4.26 -16.57
CA PHE A 72 -5.22 4.34 -15.16
C PHE A 72 -3.78 4.82 -14.95
N ASN A 73 -3.47 5.27 -13.74
CA ASN A 73 -2.10 5.33 -13.26
C ASN A 73 -2.04 4.71 -11.86
N PHE A 74 -0.89 4.13 -11.50
CA PHE A 74 -0.59 3.73 -10.13
C PHE A 74 0.62 4.51 -9.63
N GLY A 75 0.59 4.94 -8.37
CA GLY A 75 1.75 5.57 -7.73
C GLY A 75 2.94 4.61 -7.62
N PRO A 76 4.18 5.05 -7.93
CA PRO A 76 5.38 4.20 -7.87
C PRO A 76 5.63 3.54 -6.51
N THR A 77 5.36 4.24 -5.41
CA THR A 77 5.51 3.70 -4.05
C THR A 77 4.53 2.56 -3.79
N LEU A 78 3.28 2.70 -4.24
CA LEU A 78 2.27 1.64 -4.14
C LEU A 78 2.65 0.43 -5.02
N LEU A 79 3.13 0.63 -6.24
CA LEU A 79 3.59 -0.47 -7.10
C LEU A 79 4.79 -1.21 -6.49
N SER A 80 5.74 -0.48 -5.89
CA SER A 80 6.88 -1.09 -5.19
C SER A 80 6.43 -1.95 -4.00
N TRP A 81 5.45 -1.48 -3.24
CA TRP A 81 4.84 -2.27 -2.17
C TRP A 81 4.11 -3.51 -2.72
N MET A 82 3.29 -3.35 -3.77
CA MET A 82 2.53 -4.46 -4.36
C MET A 82 3.44 -5.53 -4.95
N GLU A 83 4.55 -5.16 -5.57
CA GLU A 83 5.52 -6.10 -6.12
C GLU A 83 6.01 -7.11 -5.07
N LYS A 84 6.21 -6.66 -3.82
CA LYS A 84 6.65 -7.50 -2.70
C LYS A 84 5.50 -8.19 -1.98
N PHE A 85 4.42 -7.47 -1.68
CA PHE A 85 3.38 -7.92 -0.75
C PHE A 85 2.08 -8.38 -1.44
N SER A 86 1.89 -8.06 -2.72
CA SER A 86 0.75 -8.53 -3.53
C SER A 86 1.17 -8.83 -4.98
N PRO A 87 2.14 -9.73 -5.21
CA PRO A 87 2.75 -9.95 -6.53
C PRO A 87 1.73 -10.38 -7.59
N GLY A 88 0.68 -11.12 -7.20
CA GLY A 88 -0.40 -11.51 -8.12
C GLY A 88 -1.17 -10.30 -8.66
N THR A 89 -1.56 -9.37 -7.79
CA THR A 89 -2.24 -8.12 -8.18
C THR A 89 -1.34 -7.25 -9.03
N TYR A 90 -0.07 -7.10 -8.61
CA TYR A 90 0.95 -6.35 -9.34
C TYR A 90 1.07 -6.84 -10.79
N GLN A 91 1.26 -8.15 -10.99
CA GLN A 91 1.38 -8.73 -12.33
C GLN A 91 0.09 -8.57 -13.16
N ALA A 92 -1.09 -8.72 -12.54
CA ALA A 92 -2.36 -8.54 -13.24
C ALA A 92 -2.57 -7.09 -13.73
N ILE A 93 -2.08 -6.08 -12.99
CA ILE A 93 -2.09 -4.66 -13.42
C ILE A 93 -1.19 -4.47 -14.66
N LEU A 94 0.03 -5.04 -14.66
CA LEU A 94 0.93 -4.95 -15.81
C LEU A 94 0.36 -5.65 -17.05
N GLN A 95 -0.22 -6.84 -16.86
CA GLN A 95 -0.89 -7.59 -17.93
C GLN A 95 -2.10 -6.84 -18.51
N ALA A 96 -2.83 -6.10 -17.68
CA ALA A 96 -3.95 -5.28 -18.15
C ALA A 96 -3.50 -4.18 -19.12
N ASP A 97 -2.33 -3.57 -18.90
CA ASP A 97 -1.75 -2.63 -19.86
C ASP A 97 -1.39 -3.30 -21.18
N GLN A 98 -0.75 -4.48 -21.14
CA GLN A 98 -0.41 -5.27 -22.33
C GLN A 98 -1.66 -5.68 -23.12
N GLN A 99 -2.72 -6.07 -22.42
CA GLN A 99 -4.01 -6.40 -23.04
C GLN A 99 -4.63 -5.16 -23.69
N SER A 100 -4.54 -4.00 -23.04
CA SER A 100 -5.00 -2.73 -23.63
C SER A 100 -4.25 -2.38 -24.91
N ILE A 101 -2.92 -2.56 -24.95
CA ILE A 101 -2.09 -2.36 -26.16
C ILE A 101 -2.61 -3.17 -27.34
N ALA A 102 -2.94 -4.45 -27.10
CA ALA A 102 -3.49 -5.34 -28.13
C ALA A 102 -4.88 -4.87 -28.63
N TRP A 103 -5.69 -4.28 -27.75
CA TRP A 103 -7.05 -3.81 -28.07
C TRP A 103 -7.11 -2.39 -28.64
N ARG A 104 -6.08 -1.57 -28.42
CA ARG A 104 -6.12 -0.10 -28.62
C ARG A 104 -5.03 0.38 -29.57
N SER A 105 -4.89 -0.30 -30.70
CA SER A 105 -4.02 0.13 -31.79
C SER A 105 -2.54 0.34 -31.39
N GLY A 106 -2.05 -0.41 -30.38
CA GLY A 106 -0.69 -0.28 -29.87
C GLY A 106 -0.53 0.67 -28.67
N HIS A 107 -1.60 1.32 -28.20
CA HIS A 107 -1.57 2.23 -27.04
C HIS A 107 -1.96 1.52 -25.75
N GLY A 108 -1.19 1.70 -24.68
CA GLY A 108 -1.51 1.14 -23.37
C GLY A 108 -2.47 2.00 -22.55
N ALA A 109 -3.09 1.38 -21.55
CA ALA A 109 -4.01 2.02 -20.60
C ALA A 109 -3.29 2.78 -19.49
N ALA A 110 -2.11 2.31 -19.10
CA ALA A 110 -1.32 2.81 -17.99
C ALA A 110 -0.59 4.12 -18.36
N LEU A 111 -0.65 5.09 -17.45
CA LEU A 111 0.11 6.33 -17.48
C LEU A 111 1.16 6.35 -16.37
N ALA A 112 2.26 7.08 -16.59
CA ALA A 112 3.21 7.37 -15.53
C ALA A 112 2.62 8.39 -14.54
N GLN A 113 3.30 8.56 -13.40
CA GLN A 113 2.98 9.57 -12.39
C GLN A 113 4.26 10.27 -11.96
N VAL A 114 4.17 11.53 -11.50
CA VAL A 114 5.24 12.12 -10.70
C VAL A 114 5.56 11.25 -9.49
N TYR A 115 6.85 10.94 -9.30
CA TYR A 115 7.27 9.78 -8.51
C TYR A 115 6.78 9.77 -7.05
N ASN A 116 7.03 10.85 -6.30
CA ASN A 116 6.67 11.00 -4.89
C ASN A 116 5.32 11.72 -4.69
N HIS A 117 4.52 11.91 -5.74
CA HIS A 117 3.24 12.61 -5.65
C HIS A 117 3.34 14.03 -5.02
N ILE A 118 4.38 14.79 -5.41
CA ILE A 118 4.60 16.16 -4.93
C ILE A 118 3.82 17.18 -5.77
N ILE A 119 3.45 18.30 -5.16
CA ILE A 119 2.80 19.42 -5.86
C ILE A 119 3.83 20.16 -6.72
N MET A 120 3.92 19.75 -7.99
CA MET A 120 4.93 20.21 -8.94
C MET A 120 5.05 21.74 -9.06
N PRO A 121 3.96 22.54 -9.08
CA PRO A 121 4.08 24.01 -9.12
C PRO A 121 4.83 24.61 -7.92
N LEU A 122 4.84 23.92 -6.77
CA LEU A 122 5.54 24.35 -5.56
C LEU A 122 6.95 23.77 -5.45
N ALA A 123 7.36 22.88 -6.35
CA ALA A 123 8.68 22.26 -6.33
C ALA A 123 9.73 23.13 -7.04
N SER A 124 11.00 22.96 -6.65
CA SER A 124 12.13 23.55 -7.39
C SER A 124 12.18 22.98 -8.81
N LEU A 125 12.72 23.71 -9.80
CA LEU A 125 12.85 23.21 -11.17
C LEU A 125 13.61 21.87 -11.23
N ARG A 126 14.65 21.74 -10.41
CA ARG A 126 15.46 20.53 -10.29
C ARG A 126 14.65 19.34 -9.80
N ASP A 127 13.84 19.54 -8.76
CA ASP A 127 12.97 18.48 -8.25
C ASP A 127 11.86 18.14 -9.24
N LYS A 128 11.30 19.12 -9.96
CA LYS A 128 10.36 18.84 -11.05
C LYS A 128 10.98 17.87 -12.08
N GLN A 129 12.20 18.16 -12.53
CA GLN A 129 12.90 17.31 -13.49
C GLN A 129 13.09 15.89 -12.95
N THR A 130 13.50 15.76 -11.70
CA THR A 130 13.71 14.43 -11.09
C THR A 130 12.43 13.66 -10.92
N GLN A 131 11.36 14.30 -10.45
CA GLN A 131 10.07 13.64 -10.26
C GLN A 131 9.49 13.08 -11.55
N VAL A 132 9.71 13.78 -12.66
CA VAL A 132 9.32 13.33 -14.00
C VAL A 132 10.23 12.19 -14.47
N ARG A 133 11.55 12.35 -14.38
CA ARG A 133 12.52 11.31 -14.77
C ARG A 133 12.33 10.01 -14.00
N TRP A 134 12.21 10.10 -12.67
CA TRP A 134 11.97 8.94 -11.82
C TRP A 134 10.62 8.29 -12.12
N GLY A 135 9.58 9.09 -12.35
CA GLY A 135 8.27 8.58 -12.77
C GLY A 135 8.30 7.83 -14.10
N ILE A 136 9.06 8.34 -15.07
CA ILE A 136 9.28 7.67 -16.37
C ILE A 136 10.08 6.39 -16.20
N ARG A 137 11.20 6.43 -15.47
CA ARG A 137 12.07 5.26 -15.27
C ARG A 137 11.40 4.13 -14.51
N ASP A 138 10.64 4.45 -13.46
CA ASP A 138 9.81 3.45 -12.76
C ASP A 138 8.77 2.83 -13.70
N PHE A 139 8.10 3.66 -14.52
CA PHE A 139 7.14 3.18 -15.50
C PHE A 139 7.78 2.24 -16.53
N GLU A 140 8.93 2.63 -17.12
CA GLU A 140 9.66 1.83 -18.10
C GLU A 140 10.16 0.51 -17.51
N HIS A 141 10.65 0.53 -16.27
CA HIS A 141 11.08 -0.66 -15.54
C HIS A 141 9.95 -1.68 -15.41
N ARG A 142 8.73 -1.22 -15.09
CA ARG A 142 7.59 -2.10 -14.80
C ARG A 142 6.82 -2.49 -16.07
N PHE A 143 6.38 -1.51 -16.84
CA PHE A 143 5.52 -1.70 -18.01
C PHE A 143 6.29 -1.98 -19.32
N ARG A 144 7.63 -1.88 -19.30
CA ARG A 144 8.52 -2.20 -20.44
C ARG A 144 8.22 -1.41 -21.72
N ARG A 145 7.70 -0.18 -21.57
CA ARG A 145 7.49 0.79 -22.65
C ARG A 145 7.59 2.21 -22.09
N PHE A 146 7.81 3.18 -22.98
CA PHE A 146 7.76 4.59 -22.63
C PHE A 146 6.31 5.06 -22.31
N PRO A 147 6.07 5.88 -21.28
CA PRO A 147 4.74 6.42 -20.98
C PRO A 147 4.37 7.57 -21.92
N GLU A 148 3.24 7.43 -22.63
CA GLU A 148 2.74 8.51 -23.50
C GLU A 148 2.17 9.69 -22.73
N GLY A 149 1.64 9.44 -21.53
CA GLY A 149 1.07 10.45 -20.66
C GLY A 149 1.54 10.30 -19.22
N LEU A 150 1.49 11.42 -18.48
CA LEU A 150 1.92 11.48 -17.09
C LEU A 150 0.87 12.22 -16.23
N TRP A 151 0.46 11.58 -15.13
CA TRP A 151 -0.43 12.13 -14.12
C TRP A 151 0.33 13.03 -13.14
N LEU A 152 -0.07 14.29 -13.07
CA LEU A 152 0.44 15.26 -12.10
C LEU A 152 -0.31 15.08 -10.78
N ALA A 153 0.41 15.08 -9.65
CA ALA A 153 -0.20 15.00 -8.33
C ALA A 153 -1.26 16.09 -8.17
N GLU A 154 -2.48 15.70 -7.82
CA GLU A 154 -3.63 16.61 -7.67
C GLU A 154 -3.96 17.42 -8.94
N THR A 155 -3.56 16.92 -10.11
CA THR A 155 -3.50 17.64 -11.39
C THR A 155 -2.86 19.03 -11.28
N ALA A 156 -1.98 19.23 -10.29
CA ALA A 156 -1.41 20.52 -9.98
C ALA A 156 -0.42 20.93 -11.07
N VAL A 157 -0.64 22.10 -11.69
CA VAL A 157 0.05 22.49 -12.93
C VAL A 157 0.41 23.97 -12.97
N ASP A 158 1.58 24.24 -13.58
CA ASP A 158 2.06 25.54 -14.04
C ASP A 158 2.80 25.33 -15.37
N THR A 159 3.11 26.42 -16.08
CA THR A 159 3.81 26.33 -17.37
C THR A 159 5.18 25.66 -17.24
N ASN A 160 5.92 25.90 -16.14
CA ASN A 160 7.21 25.23 -15.91
C ASN A 160 7.08 23.71 -15.79
N THR A 161 6.03 23.21 -15.15
CA THR A 161 5.76 21.78 -15.04
C THR A 161 5.50 21.19 -16.42
N LEU A 162 4.70 21.86 -17.26
CA LEU A 162 4.44 21.40 -18.62
C LEU A 162 5.68 21.42 -19.51
N GLU A 163 6.58 22.40 -19.32
CA GLU A 163 7.89 22.45 -19.99
C GLU A 163 8.74 21.22 -19.65
N VAL A 164 8.81 20.84 -18.38
CA VAL A 164 9.55 19.64 -17.95
C VAL A 164 8.93 18.38 -18.56
N LEU A 165 7.60 18.24 -18.56
CA LEU A 165 6.94 17.08 -19.20
C LEU A 165 7.26 17.00 -20.70
N ALA A 166 7.15 18.12 -21.41
CA ALA A 166 7.40 18.16 -22.85
C ALA A 166 8.89 17.96 -23.19
N GLU A 167 9.80 18.41 -22.34
CA GLU A 167 11.25 18.19 -22.46
C GLU A 167 11.60 16.70 -22.34
N GLU A 168 10.96 15.99 -21.41
CA GLU A 168 11.18 14.55 -21.18
C GLU A 168 10.35 13.66 -22.14
N GLY A 169 9.67 14.24 -23.14
CA GLY A 169 9.00 13.50 -24.21
C GLY A 169 7.57 13.05 -23.92
N ILE A 170 6.96 13.48 -22.81
CA ILE A 170 5.55 13.18 -22.49
C ILE A 170 4.62 13.85 -23.50
N ARG A 171 3.72 13.08 -24.11
CA ARG A 171 2.82 13.57 -25.18
C ARG A 171 1.62 14.31 -24.62
N PHE A 172 1.07 13.85 -23.50
CA PHE A 172 -0.12 14.47 -22.91
C PHE A 172 -0.20 14.38 -21.38
N THR A 173 -1.04 15.24 -20.80
CA THR A 173 -1.50 15.15 -19.41
C THR A 173 -3.01 15.42 -19.31
N ILE A 174 -3.58 15.17 -18.14
CA ILE A 174 -5.01 15.28 -17.84
C ILE A 174 -5.20 16.36 -16.77
N LEU A 175 -6.09 17.32 -17.03
CA LEU A 175 -6.40 18.43 -16.12
C LEU A 175 -7.91 18.58 -15.90
N ALA A 176 -8.28 19.27 -14.83
CA ALA A 176 -9.66 19.65 -14.56
C ALA A 176 -10.10 20.81 -15.45
N SER A 177 -11.39 20.83 -15.82
CA SER A 177 -11.95 21.82 -16.75
C SER A 177 -11.72 23.28 -16.33
N HIS A 178 -11.67 23.61 -15.03
CA HIS A 178 -11.39 24.97 -14.54
C HIS A 178 -9.93 25.39 -14.68
N GLN A 179 -9.02 24.47 -14.99
CA GLN A 179 -7.60 24.76 -15.22
C GLN A 179 -7.34 25.26 -16.64
N ALA A 180 -8.36 25.34 -17.51
CA ALA A 180 -8.28 25.98 -18.82
C ALA A 180 -8.55 27.49 -18.71
N GLY A 181 -7.62 28.32 -19.18
CA GLY A 181 -7.76 29.78 -19.21
C GLY A 181 -8.34 30.28 -20.54
N ASN A 182 -7.65 30.00 -21.65
CA ASN A 182 -8.04 30.48 -22.98
C ASN A 182 -7.95 29.37 -24.03
N VAL A 183 -8.83 29.39 -25.02
CA VAL A 183 -8.86 28.44 -26.14
C VAL A 183 -8.94 29.15 -27.49
N ARG A 184 -8.34 28.57 -28.53
CA ARG A 184 -8.58 28.97 -29.92
C ARG A 184 -8.50 27.78 -30.86
N ARG A 185 -9.14 27.86 -32.02
CA ARG A 185 -8.89 26.89 -33.10
C ARG A 185 -7.48 27.10 -33.66
N ILE A 186 -6.75 26.04 -33.97
CA ILE A 186 -5.42 26.15 -34.61
C ILE A 186 -5.57 26.91 -35.94
N GLY A 187 -4.68 27.87 -36.18
CA GLY A 187 -4.74 28.78 -37.33
C GLY A 187 -5.69 29.98 -37.18
N SER A 188 -6.50 30.04 -36.10
CA SER A 188 -7.25 31.24 -35.73
C SER A 188 -6.37 32.19 -34.91
N GLY A 189 -6.49 33.50 -35.12
CA GLY A 189 -5.81 34.51 -34.30
C GLY A 189 -6.52 34.84 -32.97
N ARG A 190 -7.81 34.53 -32.85
CA ARG A 190 -8.65 34.98 -31.72
C ARG A 190 -8.72 33.94 -30.61
N TRP A 191 -8.20 34.30 -29.43
CA TRP A 191 -8.40 33.58 -28.18
C TRP A 191 -9.80 33.85 -27.61
N LYS A 192 -10.39 32.82 -27.00
CA LYS A 192 -11.64 32.88 -26.25
C LYS A 192 -11.35 32.42 -24.82
N GLU A 193 -11.72 33.23 -23.85
CA GLU A 193 -11.65 32.86 -22.44
C GLU A 193 -12.64 31.72 -22.12
N VAL A 194 -12.16 30.75 -21.33
CA VAL A 194 -12.88 29.53 -20.95
C VAL A 194 -12.74 29.20 -19.45
N THR A 195 -12.33 30.18 -18.66
CA THR A 195 -12.37 30.15 -17.20
C THR A 195 -13.78 29.78 -16.68
N ASP A 196 -13.87 29.28 -15.45
CA ASP A 196 -15.08 28.71 -14.85
C ASP A 196 -15.60 27.45 -15.55
N SER A 197 -14.68 26.56 -15.95
CA SER A 197 -15.01 25.25 -16.55
C SER A 197 -15.84 25.34 -17.84
N ARG A 198 -15.61 26.38 -18.67
CA ARG A 198 -16.32 26.58 -19.95
C ARG A 198 -15.63 25.92 -21.15
N ILE A 199 -14.52 25.24 -20.93
CA ILE A 199 -13.82 24.44 -21.94
C ILE A 199 -14.74 23.29 -22.40
N ASP A 200 -14.67 22.92 -23.68
CA ASP A 200 -15.41 21.75 -24.19
C ASP A 200 -14.61 20.47 -23.86
N PRO A 201 -15.05 19.62 -22.91
CA PRO A 201 -14.26 18.45 -22.49
C PRO A 201 -14.24 17.32 -23.52
N SER A 202 -14.92 17.50 -24.68
CA SER A 202 -15.10 16.41 -25.64
C SER A 202 -13.96 16.16 -26.63
N ARG A 203 -12.78 16.77 -26.39
CA ARG A 203 -11.65 16.75 -27.33
C ARG A 203 -10.31 17.04 -26.64
N ALA A 204 -9.23 16.74 -27.35
CA ALA A 204 -7.86 17.12 -26.97
C ALA A 204 -7.52 18.56 -27.37
N TYR A 205 -6.63 19.20 -26.60
CA TYR A 205 -6.13 20.55 -26.84
C TYR A 205 -4.60 20.60 -26.86
N LEU A 206 -4.02 21.40 -27.77
CA LEU A 206 -2.58 21.60 -27.86
C LEU A 206 -2.15 22.80 -27.01
N CYS A 207 -1.30 22.59 -26.02
CA CYS A 207 -0.64 23.69 -25.31
C CYS A 207 0.71 23.97 -25.98
N ARG A 208 0.92 25.21 -26.42
CA ARG A 208 2.22 25.69 -26.90
C ARG A 208 2.96 26.37 -25.78
N LEU A 209 4.17 25.91 -25.50
CA LEU A 209 4.96 26.35 -24.35
C LEU A 209 5.98 27.44 -24.76
N PRO A 210 6.46 28.26 -23.81
CA PRO A 210 7.44 29.31 -24.09
C PRO A 210 8.70 28.86 -24.86
N SER A 211 9.18 27.64 -24.63
CA SER A 211 10.33 27.06 -25.33
C SER A 211 10.08 26.74 -26.81
N GLY A 212 8.82 26.80 -27.25
CA GLY A 212 8.38 26.34 -28.56
C GLY A 212 7.99 24.86 -28.59
N ARG A 213 8.25 24.10 -27.51
CA ARG A 213 7.72 22.75 -27.32
C ARG A 213 6.19 22.79 -27.19
N THR A 214 5.58 21.62 -27.34
CA THR A 214 4.13 21.47 -27.23
C THR A 214 3.77 20.23 -26.46
N ILE A 215 2.67 20.30 -25.70
CA ILE A 215 2.09 19.16 -25.01
C ILE A 215 0.57 19.16 -25.22
N THR A 216 -0.03 17.98 -25.34
CA THR A 216 -1.49 17.85 -25.43
C THR A 216 -2.11 17.78 -24.05
N ILE A 217 -3.27 18.42 -23.86
CA ILE A 217 -4.00 18.43 -22.60
C ILE A 217 -5.42 17.94 -22.85
N PHE A 218 -5.86 17.01 -22.01
CA PHE A 218 -7.24 16.54 -21.92
C PHE A 218 -7.91 17.16 -20.70
N PHE A 219 -9.09 17.74 -20.88
CA PHE A 219 -9.90 18.32 -19.80
C PHE A 219 -11.11 17.45 -19.54
N TYR A 220 -11.12 16.72 -18.42
CA TYR A 220 -12.19 15.77 -18.13
C TYR A 220 -13.52 16.46 -17.79
N ASP A 221 -14.62 15.72 -17.96
CA ASP A 221 -15.97 16.18 -17.60
C ASP A 221 -16.10 16.25 -16.07
N GLY A 222 -15.94 17.47 -15.53
CA GLY A 222 -16.00 17.74 -14.10
C GLY A 222 -17.31 17.31 -13.44
N PRO A 223 -18.48 17.71 -13.96
CA PRO A 223 -19.77 17.35 -13.37
C PRO A 223 -20.02 15.83 -13.27
N ILE A 224 -19.69 15.04 -14.30
CA ILE A 224 -19.83 13.58 -14.22
C ILE A 224 -18.81 12.99 -13.26
N SER A 225 -17.55 13.45 -13.29
CA SER A 225 -16.50 12.95 -12.39
C SER A 225 -16.87 13.17 -10.91
N GLN A 226 -17.40 14.35 -10.57
CA GLN A 226 -17.91 14.64 -9.23
C GLN A 226 -19.11 13.75 -8.86
N ALA A 227 -20.03 13.53 -9.81
CA ALA A 227 -21.21 12.70 -9.56
C ALA A 227 -20.84 11.23 -9.24
N VAL A 228 -19.76 10.70 -9.83
CA VAL A 228 -19.26 9.34 -9.50
C VAL A 228 -18.89 9.24 -8.02
N ALA A 229 -18.17 10.24 -7.50
CA ALA A 229 -17.74 10.25 -6.11
C ALA A 229 -18.89 10.50 -5.11
N PHE A 230 -19.83 11.40 -5.42
CA PHE A 230 -20.77 11.93 -4.43
C PHE A 230 -22.26 11.60 -4.66
N GLU A 231 -22.67 11.19 -5.85
CA GLU A 231 -24.10 10.96 -6.19
C GLU A 231 -24.49 9.47 -6.20
N LYS A 232 -23.65 8.58 -5.64
CA LYS A 232 -23.92 7.14 -5.49
C LYS A 232 -24.21 6.41 -6.81
N LEU A 233 -23.63 6.88 -7.92
CA LEU A 233 -23.81 6.29 -9.25
C LEU A 233 -23.37 4.82 -9.33
N LEU A 234 -22.38 4.44 -8.52
CA LEU A 234 -21.80 3.09 -8.50
C LEU A 234 -22.68 2.03 -7.82
N ARG A 235 -23.93 2.37 -7.45
CA ARG A 235 -24.91 1.37 -6.99
C ARG A 235 -25.50 0.53 -8.12
N SER A 236 -25.40 0.99 -9.37
CA SER A 236 -25.92 0.28 -10.55
C SER A 236 -25.07 0.59 -11.77
N GLY A 237 -24.54 -0.45 -12.42
CA GLY A 237 -23.79 -0.28 -13.66
C GLY A 237 -24.63 0.31 -14.80
N GLU A 238 -25.94 0.03 -14.85
CA GLU A 238 -26.85 0.63 -15.83
C GLU A 238 -27.02 2.13 -15.61
N GLN A 239 -27.29 2.56 -14.37
CA GLN A 239 -27.40 3.99 -14.04
C GLN A 239 -26.09 4.73 -14.31
N PHE A 240 -24.95 4.09 -14.01
CA PHE A 240 -23.66 4.65 -14.31
C PHE A 240 -23.43 4.77 -15.82
N ALA A 241 -23.77 3.75 -16.61
CA ALA A 241 -23.70 3.79 -18.06
C ALA A 241 -24.59 4.88 -18.67
N GLU A 242 -25.84 5.02 -18.20
CA GLU A 242 -26.75 6.09 -18.63
C GLU A 242 -26.19 7.46 -18.33
N ARG A 243 -25.62 7.65 -17.14
CA ARG A 243 -25.01 8.92 -16.75
C ARG A 243 -23.80 9.25 -17.62
N LEU A 244 -22.94 8.27 -17.93
CA LEU A 244 -21.85 8.46 -18.89
C LEU A 244 -22.43 8.86 -20.26
N VAL A 245 -23.32 8.06 -20.83
CA VAL A 245 -23.88 8.33 -22.17
C VAL A 245 -24.56 9.70 -22.27
N SER A 246 -25.08 10.24 -21.16
CA SER A 246 -25.65 11.60 -21.09
C SER A 246 -24.65 12.73 -21.41
N GLY A 247 -23.34 12.49 -21.31
CA GLY A 247 -22.30 13.46 -21.64
C GLY A 247 -22.12 13.71 -23.15
N PHE A 248 -22.62 12.80 -24.00
CA PHE A 248 -22.62 12.99 -25.45
C PHE A 248 -23.72 13.94 -25.88
N SER A 249 -23.44 14.79 -26.88
CA SER A 249 -24.39 15.77 -27.40
C SER A 249 -24.55 15.64 -28.91
N SER A 250 -25.79 15.64 -29.41
CA SER A 250 -26.09 15.68 -30.84
C SER A 250 -25.77 17.03 -31.49
N HIS A 251 -25.53 18.09 -30.69
CA HIS A 251 -25.19 19.41 -31.19
C HIS A 251 -23.71 19.55 -31.58
N ARG A 252 -22.83 18.71 -31.03
CA ARG A 252 -21.42 18.66 -31.42
C ARG A 252 -21.30 18.06 -32.81
N LYS A 253 -20.42 18.61 -33.67
CA LYS A 253 -20.27 18.21 -35.09
C LYS A 253 -18.95 17.48 -35.39
N HIS A 254 -18.26 17.04 -34.34
CA HIS A 254 -16.96 16.35 -34.37
C HIS A 254 -17.06 15.01 -33.63
N ALA A 255 -16.07 14.13 -33.78
CA ALA A 255 -15.94 12.94 -32.93
C ALA A 255 -15.84 13.37 -31.47
N GLN A 256 -16.59 12.71 -30.58
CA GLN A 256 -16.69 13.12 -29.18
C GLN A 256 -15.96 12.12 -28.30
N LEU A 257 -14.96 12.59 -27.56
CA LEU A 257 -14.50 11.91 -26.36
C LEU A 257 -15.44 12.28 -25.22
N LEU A 258 -15.91 11.30 -24.47
CA LEU A 258 -16.35 11.52 -23.11
C LEU A 258 -15.29 10.91 -22.21
N HIS A 259 -14.74 11.72 -21.31
CA HIS A 259 -13.81 11.19 -20.34
C HIS A 259 -13.96 11.82 -18.97
N ILE A 260 -13.75 10.99 -17.95
CA ILE A 260 -13.82 11.34 -16.53
C ILE A 260 -12.51 10.94 -15.86
N ALA A 261 -12.16 11.64 -14.78
CA ALA A 261 -11.01 11.30 -13.95
C ALA A 261 -11.43 11.34 -12.49
N THR A 262 -11.11 10.28 -11.75
CA THR A 262 -11.42 10.13 -10.32
C THR A 262 -10.28 9.44 -9.61
N ASP A 263 -10.19 9.61 -8.29
CA ASP A 263 -9.42 8.69 -7.45
C ASP A 263 -9.91 7.27 -7.69
N GLY A 264 -8.98 6.36 -7.96
CA GLY A 264 -9.27 4.98 -8.37
C GLY A 264 -9.88 4.16 -7.23
N GLU A 265 -9.57 4.52 -5.99
CA GLU A 265 -10.13 3.98 -4.74
C GLU A 265 -11.66 4.14 -4.68
N THR A 266 -12.24 4.99 -5.53
CA THR A 266 -13.69 5.12 -5.74
C THR A 266 -14.33 3.82 -6.21
N TYR A 267 -13.64 3.02 -7.03
CA TYR A 267 -14.14 1.78 -7.60
C TYR A 267 -13.86 0.59 -6.66
N GLY A 268 -14.33 0.65 -5.41
CA GLY A 268 -14.22 -0.45 -4.45
C GLY A 268 -14.12 0.04 -3.00
N HIS A 269 -13.06 0.78 -2.66
CA HIS A 269 -12.78 1.18 -1.28
C HIS A 269 -13.78 2.22 -0.75
N HIS A 270 -14.00 3.32 -1.48
CA HIS A 270 -14.97 4.34 -1.08
C HIS A 270 -16.42 3.94 -1.37
N HIS A 271 -16.64 3.12 -2.40
CA HIS A 271 -17.93 2.55 -2.75
C HIS A 271 -17.80 1.04 -2.91
N PRO A 272 -18.20 0.25 -1.89
CA PRO A 272 -18.15 -1.20 -1.96
C PRO A 272 -18.82 -1.74 -3.23
N PHE A 273 -18.15 -2.66 -3.92
CA PHE A 273 -18.56 -3.24 -5.20
C PHE A 273 -18.58 -2.24 -6.39
N GLY A 274 -17.94 -1.08 -6.25
CA GLY A 274 -17.83 -0.08 -7.31
C GLY A 274 -17.12 -0.59 -8.57
N GLU A 275 -16.19 -1.54 -8.42
CA GLU A 275 -15.53 -2.26 -9.52
C GLU A 275 -16.52 -3.11 -10.35
N MET A 276 -17.55 -3.66 -9.71
CA MET A 276 -18.61 -4.43 -10.40
C MET A 276 -19.54 -3.50 -11.16
N ALA A 277 -19.91 -2.37 -10.56
CA ALA A 277 -20.70 -1.35 -11.24
C ALA A 277 -19.95 -0.77 -12.46
N LEU A 278 -18.64 -0.49 -12.31
CA LEU A 278 -17.78 -0.07 -13.41
C LEU A 278 -17.75 -1.12 -14.53
N GLY A 279 -17.43 -2.38 -14.21
CA GLY A 279 -17.36 -3.45 -15.19
C GLY A 279 -18.70 -3.63 -15.94
N ASN A 280 -19.81 -3.61 -15.20
CA ASN A 280 -21.15 -3.75 -15.77
C ASN A 280 -21.52 -2.56 -16.67
N ALA A 281 -21.18 -1.32 -16.27
CA ALA A 281 -21.42 -0.14 -17.09
C ALA A 281 -20.68 -0.21 -18.43
N LEU A 282 -19.39 -0.58 -18.40
CA LEU A 282 -18.58 -0.73 -19.60
C LEU A 282 -19.15 -1.82 -20.53
N ASN A 283 -19.56 -2.97 -19.98
CA ASN A 283 -20.23 -4.02 -20.74
C ASN A 283 -21.54 -3.57 -21.37
N HIS A 284 -22.36 -2.84 -20.62
CA HIS A 284 -23.63 -2.33 -21.12
C HIS A 284 -23.41 -1.38 -22.31
N ILE A 285 -22.40 -0.53 -22.24
CA ILE A 285 -22.06 0.44 -23.28
C ILE A 285 -21.56 -0.27 -24.55
N GLU A 286 -20.62 -1.21 -24.43
CA GLU A 286 -20.09 -1.95 -25.59
C GLU A 286 -21.14 -2.89 -26.20
N GLY A 287 -21.81 -3.68 -25.37
CA GLY A 287 -22.80 -4.66 -25.82
C GLY A 287 -24.01 -4.05 -26.54
N ARG A 288 -24.32 -2.77 -26.26
CA ARG A 288 -25.38 -2.01 -26.96
C ARG A 288 -24.84 -1.04 -28.03
N GLY A 289 -23.53 -0.98 -28.24
CA GLY A 289 -22.90 -0.07 -29.21
C GLY A 289 -23.15 1.42 -28.91
N LEU A 290 -23.25 1.80 -27.63
CA LEU A 290 -23.58 3.19 -27.24
C LEU A 290 -22.39 4.15 -27.42
N ALA A 291 -21.17 3.64 -27.22
CA ALA A 291 -19.88 4.30 -27.46
C ALA A 291 -18.78 3.25 -27.61
N ARG A 292 -17.67 3.61 -28.28
CA ARG A 292 -16.45 2.80 -28.34
C ARG A 292 -15.56 3.13 -27.14
N LEU A 293 -15.13 2.13 -26.39
CA LEU A 293 -14.10 2.32 -25.36
C LEU A 293 -12.75 2.63 -26.04
N THR A 294 -11.98 3.56 -25.46
CA THR A 294 -10.66 3.99 -25.94
C THR A 294 -9.77 4.31 -24.75
N ASN A 295 -8.46 4.44 -25.00
CA ASN A 295 -7.55 5.19 -24.12
C ASN A 295 -7.17 6.54 -24.77
N TYR A 296 -6.43 7.37 -24.02
CA TYR A 296 -6.04 8.71 -24.49
C TYR A 296 -5.08 8.68 -25.68
N GLY A 297 -4.16 7.72 -25.73
CA GLY A 297 -3.20 7.55 -26.84
C GLY A 297 -3.91 7.24 -28.15
N GLU A 298 -4.77 6.22 -28.16
CA GLU A 298 -5.56 5.82 -29.34
C GLU A 298 -6.47 6.95 -29.81
N TYR A 299 -7.16 7.63 -28.89
CA TYR A 299 -8.02 8.76 -29.25
C TYR A 299 -7.21 9.90 -29.89
N LEU A 300 -6.03 10.20 -29.35
CA LEU A 300 -5.17 11.27 -29.85
C LEU A 300 -4.60 10.96 -31.24
N GLU A 301 -4.28 9.69 -31.51
CA GLU A 301 -3.86 9.23 -32.84
C GLU A 301 -4.99 9.39 -33.86
N LEU A 302 -6.20 8.93 -33.54
CA LEU A 302 -7.36 9.01 -34.43
C LEU A 302 -7.87 10.46 -34.61
N HIS A 303 -7.77 11.27 -33.56
CA HIS A 303 -8.32 12.63 -33.51
C HIS A 303 -7.32 13.62 -32.90
N PRO A 304 -6.29 14.04 -33.67
CA PRO A 304 -5.31 15.02 -33.23
C PRO A 304 -5.95 16.34 -32.76
N ALA A 305 -5.29 17.03 -31.82
CA ALA A 305 -5.77 18.30 -31.30
C ALA A 305 -5.95 19.34 -32.42
N THR A 306 -7.16 19.90 -32.50
CA THR A 306 -7.52 20.92 -33.50
C THR A 306 -7.59 22.33 -32.92
N HIS A 307 -7.40 22.44 -31.61
CA HIS A 307 -7.52 23.65 -30.82
C HIS A 307 -6.27 23.81 -29.95
N GLU A 308 -5.91 25.05 -29.67
CA GLU A 308 -4.86 25.40 -28.73
C GLU A 308 -5.48 25.88 -27.42
N VAL A 309 -4.77 25.65 -26.31
CA VAL A 309 -5.18 26.06 -24.97
C VAL A 309 -4.04 26.75 -24.22
N GLN A 310 -4.40 27.71 -23.38
CA GLN A 310 -3.57 28.26 -22.32
C GLN A 310 -4.17 27.84 -20.98
N ILE A 311 -3.33 27.36 -20.06
CA ILE A 311 -3.75 26.93 -18.73
C ILE A 311 -3.88 28.11 -17.76
N VAL A 312 -4.57 27.89 -16.66
CA VAL A 312 -4.50 28.74 -15.47
C VAL A 312 -3.28 28.31 -14.65
N GLU A 313 -2.34 29.22 -14.44
CA GLU A 313 -1.12 28.96 -13.65
C GLU A 313 -1.44 28.60 -12.20
N ASN A 314 -0.61 27.75 -11.59
CA ASN A 314 -0.70 27.38 -10.17
C ASN A 314 -2.09 26.86 -9.77
N SER A 315 -2.69 26.04 -10.64
CA SER A 315 -4.02 25.45 -10.44
C SER A 315 -3.94 23.96 -10.11
N SER A 316 -4.97 23.40 -9.48
CA SER A 316 -5.12 21.96 -9.17
C SER A 316 -6.60 21.55 -9.26
N TRP A 317 -6.91 20.25 -9.27
CA TRP A 317 -8.30 19.78 -9.30
C TRP A 317 -9.05 19.88 -7.97
N SER A 318 -8.32 19.85 -6.84
CA SER A 318 -8.88 19.59 -5.50
C SER A 318 -8.79 20.82 -4.57
N CYS A 319 -8.31 21.96 -5.08
CA CYS A 319 -8.32 23.23 -4.38
C CYS A 319 -8.87 24.36 -5.29
N ALA A 320 -9.98 24.96 -4.89
CA ALA A 320 -10.58 26.10 -5.59
C ALA A 320 -9.68 27.35 -5.59
N HIS A 321 -8.70 27.40 -4.69
CA HIS A 321 -7.71 28.47 -4.55
C HIS A 321 -6.40 28.16 -5.29
N GLY A 322 -6.39 27.22 -6.23
CA GLY A 322 -5.20 26.86 -7.00
C GLY A 322 -4.35 25.81 -6.29
N ILE A 323 -3.22 26.21 -5.70
CA ILE A 323 -2.30 25.31 -4.97
C ILE A 323 -2.16 25.65 -3.49
N GLU A 324 -3.00 26.54 -2.98
CA GLU A 324 -2.87 27.04 -1.59
C GLU A 324 -3.08 25.97 -0.54
N ARG A 325 -3.86 24.90 -0.83
CA ARG A 325 -4.06 23.76 0.09
C ARG A 325 -2.73 23.20 0.62
N TRP A 326 -1.66 23.24 -0.17
CA TRP A 326 -0.36 22.63 0.18
C TRP A 326 0.70 23.63 0.65
N ARG A 327 0.31 24.88 0.94
CA ARG A 327 1.23 25.89 1.47
C ARG A 327 0.63 26.93 2.42
N ASN A 328 -0.69 27.10 2.45
CA ASN A 328 -1.35 28.18 3.18
C ASN A 328 -2.68 27.74 3.78
N ASP A 329 -3.16 28.52 4.75
CA ASP A 329 -4.55 28.47 5.16
C ASP A 329 -5.42 29.14 4.08
N CYS A 330 -6.04 28.30 3.26
CA CYS A 330 -7.05 28.71 2.29
C CYS A 330 -8.46 28.23 2.67
N GLY A 331 -8.65 27.77 3.91
CA GLY A 331 -9.89 27.19 4.41
C GLY A 331 -10.27 25.83 3.83
N CYS A 332 -9.51 25.29 2.86
CA CYS A 332 -9.73 23.95 2.35
C CYS A 332 -9.35 22.89 3.41
N ASN A 333 -10.36 22.14 3.86
CA ASN A 333 -10.26 21.10 4.88
C ASN A 333 -10.94 19.79 4.41
N SER A 334 -10.74 18.72 5.17
CA SER A 334 -11.32 17.39 4.96
C SER A 334 -12.69 17.19 5.64
N GLY A 335 -13.23 18.24 6.26
CA GLY A 335 -14.50 18.21 6.96
C GLY A 335 -14.43 17.64 8.38
N GLY A 336 -13.27 17.75 9.06
CA GLY A 336 -13.09 17.35 10.45
C GLY A 336 -13.84 18.25 11.45
N CYS A 337 -13.13 18.74 12.47
CA CYS A 337 -13.72 19.63 13.48
C CYS A 337 -13.91 21.05 12.94
N GLY A 338 -15.13 21.61 13.10
CA GLY A 338 -15.49 22.92 12.54
C GLY A 338 -14.72 24.13 13.09
N ASP A 339 -14.09 23.98 14.26
CA ASP A 339 -13.29 25.04 14.90
C ASP A 339 -11.79 24.98 14.51
N TRP A 340 -11.37 23.98 13.72
CA TRP A 340 -9.98 23.83 13.30
C TRP A 340 -9.63 24.73 12.12
N ASN A 341 -8.37 25.16 12.07
CA ASN A 341 -7.82 25.95 10.98
C ASN A 341 -6.57 25.29 10.37
N GLN A 342 -6.08 25.88 9.28
CA GLN A 342 -4.96 25.34 8.51
C GLN A 342 -3.74 26.29 8.53
N GLU A 343 -3.67 27.17 9.54
CA GLU A 343 -2.58 28.15 9.70
C GLU A 343 -1.20 27.48 9.83
N TRP A 344 -1.15 26.24 10.33
CA TRP A 344 0.06 25.43 10.46
C TRP A 344 0.75 25.09 9.12
N ARG A 345 0.02 25.12 8.00
CA ARG A 345 0.56 24.70 6.68
C ARG A 345 1.70 25.60 6.20
N ARG A 346 1.59 26.90 6.42
CA ARG A 346 2.63 27.88 6.02
C ARG A 346 3.93 27.69 6.81
N PRO A 347 3.96 27.76 8.15
CA PRO A 347 5.19 27.59 8.91
C PRO A 347 5.81 26.20 8.71
N LEU A 348 4.99 25.14 8.59
CA LEU A 348 5.52 23.82 8.22
C LEU A 348 6.23 23.87 6.87
N ARG A 349 5.58 24.47 5.86
CA ARG A 349 6.16 24.55 4.51
C ARG A 349 7.46 25.36 4.50
N GLU A 350 7.50 26.50 5.18
CA GLU A 350 8.69 27.34 5.30
C GLU A 350 9.83 26.63 6.03
N ALA A 351 9.53 25.83 7.06
CA ALA A 351 10.52 25.00 7.75
C ALA A 351 11.12 23.93 6.83
N LEU A 352 10.29 23.26 6.02
CA LEU A 352 10.73 22.26 5.04
C LEU A 352 11.53 22.89 3.90
N ASP A 353 11.11 24.05 3.37
CA ASP A 353 11.83 24.77 2.32
C ASP A 353 13.21 25.25 2.80
N TRP A 354 13.29 25.72 4.06
CA TRP A 354 14.57 26.03 4.69
C TRP A 354 15.47 24.80 4.79
N LEU A 355 14.93 23.68 5.28
CA LEU A 355 15.67 22.42 5.41
C LEU A 355 16.17 21.93 4.05
N SER A 356 15.30 21.87 3.04
CA SER A 356 15.62 21.45 1.68
C SER A 356 16.78 22.26 1.08
N GLY A 357 16.79 23.58 1.25
CA GLY A 357 17.88 24.45 0.80
C GLY A 357 19.23 24.13 1.47
N HIS A 358 19.24 23.84 2.78
CA HIS A 358 20.45 23.46 3.50
C HIS A 358 20.95 22.08 3.08
N LEU A 359 20.05 21.11 2.94
CA LEU A 359 20.37 19.76 2.46
C LEU A 359 20.92 19.78 1.03
N ALA A 360 20.37 20.63 0.15
CA ALA A 360 20.88 20.79 -1.21
C ALA A 360 22.30 21.36 -1.24
N THR A 361 22.61 22.33 -0.36
CA THR A 361 23.96 22.91 -0.25
C THR A 361 24.94 21.87 0.27
N CYS A 362 24.58 21.15 1.34
CA CYS A 362 25.46 20.11 1.87
C CYS A 362 25.68 18.97 0.86
N TYR A 363 24.64 18.58 0.11
CA TYR A 363 24.77 17.59 -0.95
C TYR A 363 25.79 18.02 -1.99
N GLU A 364 25.70 19.25 -2.50
CA GLU A 364 26.64 19.74 -3.50
C GLU A 364 28.08 19.81 -2.97
N ASP A 365 28.25 20.33 -1.75
CA ASP A 365 29.58 20.47 -1.12
C ASP A 365 30.26 19.11 -0.84
N VAL A 366 29.52 18.15 -0.29
CA VAL A 366 30.06 16.82 0.04
C VAL A 366 30.31 16.02 -1.25
N MET A 367 29.37 16.04 -2.19
CA MET A 367 29.41 15.15 -3.36
C MET A 367 30.38 15.63 -4.43
N ALA A 368 30.75 16.91 -4.46
CA ALA A 368 31.77 17.44 -5.37
C ALA A 368 33.14 16.75 -5.21
N GLY A 369 33.42 16.15 -4.04
CA GLY A 369 34.65 15.38 -3.81
C GLY A 369 34.62 13.95 -4.36
N TYR A 370 33.43 13.42 -4.68
CA TYR A 370 33.22 12.01 -5.02
C TYR A 370 32.66 11.79 -6.43
N LEU A 371 31.77 12.67 -6.90
CA LEU A 371 31.00 12.48 -8.12
C LEU A 371 31.33 13.50 -9.21
N THR A 372 31.22 13.07 -10.48
CA THR A 372 31.46 13.92 -11.65
C THR A 372 30.41 15.02 -11.79
N ASP A 373 29.15 14.67 -11.61
CA ASP A 373 28.02 15.59 -11.54
C ASP A 373 27.06 15.08 -10.45
N PRO A 374 27.06 15.70 -9.26
CA PRO A 374 26.18 15.30 -8.16
C PRO A 374 24.70 15.31 -8.54
N TRP A 375 24.26 16.28 -9.34
CA TRP A 375 22.85 16.44 -9.66
C TRP A 375 22.41 15.47 -10.76
N ALA A 376 23.27 15.14 -11.72
CA ALA A 376 23.01 14.06 -12.67
C ALA A 376 22.92 12.71 -11.95
N ALA A 377 23.88 12.39 -11.07
CA ALA A 377 23.86 11.16 -10.28
C ALA A 377 22.59 11.05 -9.42
N ARG A 378 22.13 12.16 -8.83
CA ARG A 378 20.85 12.20 -8.12
C ARG A 378 19.68 11.82 -9.02
N ASN A 379 19.63 12.39 -10.23
CA ASN A 379 18.54 12.14 -11.18
C ASN A 379 18.53 10.67 -11.63
N GLU A 380 19.69 10.04 -11.75
CA GLU A 380 19.87 8.65 -12.21
C GLU A 380 19.82 7.63 -11.06
N TYR A 381 19.81 8.09 -9.80
CA TYR A 381 19.74 7.22 -8.61
C TYR A 381 18.51 6.31 -8.57
N ILE A 382 17.46 6.62 -9.33
CA ILE A 382 16.29 5.74 -9.50
C ILE A 382 16.70 4.35 -9.99
N ASP A 383 17.73 4.23 -10.84
CA ASP A 383 18.18 2.94 -11.36
C ASP A 383 18.76 2.06 -10.23
N ALA A 384 19.46 2.68 -9.26
CA ALA A 384 19.94 2.00 -8.05
C ALA A 384 18.82 1.73 -7.03
N MET A 385 17.78 2.56 -6.99
CA MET A 385 16.62 2.35 -6.11
C MET A 385 15.72 1.20 -6.57
N LEU A 386 15.54 1.05 -7.89
CA LEU A 386 14.72 -0.01 -8.50
C LEU A 386 15.40 -1.37 -8.38
N ASP A 387 16.74 -1.43 -8.42
CA ASP A 387 17.50 -2.64 -8.13
C ASP A 387 18.67 -2.34 -7.17
N ARG A 388 18.51 -2.73 -5.91
CA ARG A 388 19.53 -2.55 -4.85
C ARG A 388 20.53 -3.70 -4.77
N SER A 389 20.64 -4.55 -5.79
CA SER A 389 21.68 -5.59 -5.87
C SER A 389 23.08 -4.99 -5.75
N GLU A 390 24.02 -5.74 -5.17
CA GLU A 390 25.39 -5.25 -4.99
C GLU A 390 26.05 -4.87 -6.33
N GLU A 391 25.74 -5.63 -7.39
CA GLU A 391 26.23 -5.45 -8.75
C GLU A 391 25.71 -4.15 -9.37
N ASN A 392 24.40 -3.90 -9.31
CA ASN A 392 23.79 -2.70 -9.90
C ASN A 392 24.24 -1.42 -9.17
N VAL A 393 24.29 -1.45 -7.84
CA VAL A 393 24.77 -0.31 -7.05
C VAL A 393 26.25 -0.05 -7.33
N ALA A 394 27.08 -1.09 -7.46
CA ALA A 394 28.49 -0.92 -7.81
C ALA A 394 28.67 -0.33 -9.23
N ALA A 395 27.85 -0.74 -10.20
CA ALA A 395 27.86 -0.19 -11.56
C ALA A 395 27.47 1.30 -11.55
N PHE A 396 26.39 1.66 -10.86
CA PHE A 396 25.95 3.06 -10.69
C PHE A 396 27.06 3.92 -10.06
N LEU A 397 27.68 3.44 -8.97
CA LEU A 397 28.76 4.18 -8.33
C LEU A 397 29.96 4.34 -9.26
N LEU A 398 30.35 3.29 -9.99
CA LEU A 398 31.47 3.35 -10.94
C LEU A 398 31.22 4.37 -12.07
N GLU A 399 29.99 4.45 -12.57
CA GLU A 399 29.61 5.37 -13.65
C GLU A 399 29.68 6.84 -13.22
N HIS A 400 29.20 7.16 -12.01
CA HIS A 400 29.11 8.55 -11.57
C HIS A 400 30.34 9.07 -10.81
N SER A 401 31.17 8.17 -10.27
CA SER A 401 32.29 8.58 -9.41
C SER A 401 33.46 9.15 -10.21
N LEU A 402 34.15 10.14 -9.64
CA LEU A 402 35.38 10.73 -10.19
C LEU A 402 36.54 9.73 -10.23
N ARG A 403 36.51 8.75 -9.32
CA ARG A 403 37.51 7.72 -9.10
C ARG A 403 36.88 6.52 -8.38
N PRO A 404 37.56 5.37 -8.31
CA PRO A 404 37.14 4.29 -7.41
C PRO A 404 37.00 4.81 -5.97
N LEU A 405 35.86 4.49 -5.36
CA LEU A 405 35.54 4.83 -3.97
C LEU A 405 35.94 3.66 -3.06
N ASP A 406 36.44 3.97 -1.87
CA ASP A 406 36.56 2.99 -0.80
C ASP A 406 35.20 2.72 -0.11
N GLU A 407 35.20 1.91 0.94
CA GLU A 407 33.96 1.53 1.65
C GLU A 407 33.32 2.72 2.36
N ASP A 408 34.11 3.57 3.03
CA ASP A 408 33.60 4.73 3.78
C ASP A 408 33.07 5.80 2.83
N GLU A 409 33.77 6.03 1.72
CA GLU A 409 33.35 6.94 0.66
C GLU A 409 32.07 6.45 -0.04
N THR A 410 31.96 5.13 -0.25
CA THR A 410 30.73 4.51 -0.77
C THR A 410 29.54 4.76 0.16
N VAL A 411 29.73 4.57 1.47
CA VAL A 411 28.69 4.83 2.47
C VAL A 411 28.30 6.31 2.47
N ALA A 412 29.28 7.22 2.36
CA ALA A 412 29.02 8.66 2.30
C ALA A 412 28.16 9.03 1.08
N VAL A 413 28.53 8.55 -0.11
CA VAL A 413 27.78 8.80 -1.35
C VAL A 413 26.35 8.28 -1.25
N LEU A 414 26.15 7.05 -0.79
CA LEU A 414 24.81 6.46 -0.65
C LEU A 414 23.97 7.20 0.40
N CYS A 415 24.56 7.59 1.55
CA CYS A 415 23.85 8.37 2.56
C CYS A 415 23.38 9.72 2.02
N MET A 416 24.21 10.42 1.24
CA MET A 416 23.86 11.73 0.67
C MET A 416 22.81 11.63 -0.45
N LEU A 417 22.82 10.56 -1.25
CA LEU A 417 21.76 10.28 -2.23
C LEU A 417 20.43 9.97 -1.55
N GLU A 418 20.45 9.15 -0.50
CA GLU A 418 19.26 8.86 0.31
C GLU A 418 18.74 10.09 1.05
N MET A 419 19.62 10.96 1.53
CA MET A 419 19.25 12.25 2.10
C MET A 419 18.49 13.12 1.08
N GLN A 420 18.94 13.16 -0.19
CA GLN A 420 18.22 13.84 -1.27
C GLN A 420 16.88 13.17 -1.63
N ARG A 421 16.79 11.83 -1.53
CA ARG A 421 15.51 11.12 -1.68
C ARG A 421 14.51 11.54 -0.60
N HIS A 422 14.92 11.55 0.66
CA HIS A 422 14.06 11.96 1.77
C HIS A 422 13.70 13.45 1.74
N ALA A 423 14.61 14.31 1.25
CA ALA A 423 14.33 15.73 1.01
C ALA A 423 13.18 15.94 -0.01
N MET A 424 12.95 15.00 -0.94
CA MET A 424 11.76 15.02 -1.81
C MET A 424 10.53 14.36 -1.17
N LEU A 425 10.72 13.26 -0.43
CA LEU A 425 9.61 12.55 0.23
C LEU A 425 8.91 13.41 1.28
N MET A 426 9.62 14.34 1.93
CA MET A 426 8.99 15.30 2.85
C MET A 426 8.05 16.31 2.17
N TYR A 427 7.83 16.22 0.84
CA TYR A 427 6.91 17.04 0.04
C TYR A 427 5.70 16.28 -0.54
N THR A 428 5.45 15.02 -0.14
CA THR A 428 4.35 14.17 -0.66
C THR A 428 2.94 14.68 -0.30
N SER A 429 2.12 15.08 -1.28
CA SER A 429 0.95 15.97 -1.09
C SER A 429 -0.03 15.62 0.04
N CYS A 430 -0.15 14.35 0.44
CA CYS A 430 -1.01 13.89 1.52
C CYS A 430 -0.70 14.55 2.87
N GLY A 431 0.56 14.92 3.12
CA GLY A 431 0.97 15.57 4.38
C GLY A 431 0.40 16.97 4.62
N TRP A 432 -0.34 17.54 3.66
CA TRP A 432 -1.05 18.82 3.80
C TRP A 432 -2.56 18.69 3.59
N PHE A 433 -3.07 17.52 3.19
CA PHE A 433 -4.45 17.40 2.72
C PHE A 433 -5.46 17.48 3.87
N PHE A 434 -5.15 16.82 4.98
CA PHE A 434 -5.98 16.75 6.18
C PHE A 434 -5.78 17.96 7.09
N ASP A 435 -6.56 17.98 8.17
CA ASP A 435 -6.81 19.21 8.93
C ASP A 435 -5.80 19.46 10.04
N GLU A 436 -5.06 18.44 10.47
CA GLU A 436 -4.28 18.44 11.71
C GLU A 436 -2.79 18.12 11.51
N LEU A 437 -1.94 18.93 12.15
CA LEU A 437 -0.47 18.85 12.10
C LEU A 437 0.07 17.54 12.69
N SER A 438 -0.57 17.02 13.75
CA SER A 438 -0.24 15.74 14.38
C SER A 438 -0.88 14.51 13.69
N GLY A 439 -1.57 14.72 12.56
CA GLY A 439 -2.14 13.64 11.74
C GLY A 439 -1.07 12.71 11.16
N LEU A 440 -1.45 11.47 10.84
CA LEU A 440 -0.52 10.42 10.40
C LEU A 440 0.30 10.84 9.18
N GLU A 441 -0.34 11.40 8.16
CA GLU A 441 0.29 11.84 6.91
C GLU A 441 1.25 13.01 7.14
N THR A 442 0.89 13.98 7.98
CA THR A 442 1.74 15.14 8.30
C THR A 442 2.94 14.72 9.14
N VAL A 443 2.75 13.87 10.14
CA VAL A 443 3.86 13.31 10.93
C VAL A 443 4.80 12.49 10.04
N GLN A 444 4.28 11.79 9.04
CA GLN A 444 5.08 11.01 8.10
C GLN A 444 6.04 11.88 7.27
N ILE A 445 5.60 13.02 6.75
CA ILE A 445 6.53 13.94 6.04
C ILE A 445 7.58 14.55 6.98
N ILE A 446 7.24 14.78 8.26
CA ILE A 446 8.21 15.23 9.27
C ILE A 446 9.20 14.09 9.61
N ARG A 447 8.78 12.82 9.57
CA ARG A 447 9.70 11.68 9.70
C ARG A 447 10.70 11.61 8.55
N TYR A 448 10.27 11.87 7.31
CA TYR A 448 11.21 11.99 6.17
C TYR A 448 12.20 13.15 6.38
N ALA A 449 11.74 14.30 6.87
CA ALA A 449 12.62 15.41 7.24
C ALA A 449 13.62 14.98 8.33
N GLY A 450 13.17 14.29 9.38
CA GLY A 450 14.04 13.75 10.44
C GLY A 450 15.09 12.76 9.93
N ARG A 451 14.72 11.89 8.99
CA ARG A 451 15.66 10.96 8.34
C ARG A 451 16.69 11.70 7.48
N ALA A 452 16.26 12.72 6.72
CA ALA A 452 17.18 13.56 5.95
C ALA A 452 18.18 14.30 6.87
N ILE A 453 17.70 14.84 7.99
CA ILE A 453 18.55 15.48 9.02
C ILE A 453 19.57 14.48 9.57
N GLN A 454 19.13 13.28 9.98
CA GLN A 454 20.01 12.26 10.54
C GLN A 454 21.13 11.83 9.57
N LEU A 455 20.82 11.73 8.27
CA LEU A 455 21.83 11.41 7.25
C LEU A 455 22.78 12.58 7.01
N ALA A 456 22.26 13.80 6.98
CA ALA A 456 23.05 15.02 6.77
C ALA A 456 24.04 15.26 7.91
N GLU A 457 23.63 15.15 9.18
CA GLU A 457 24.47 15.48 10.34
C GLU A 457 25.75 14.62 10.47
N LYS A 458 25.81 13.48 9.76
CA LYS A 458 27.04 12.67 9.68
C LYS A 458 28.15 13.34 8.87
N TYR A 459 27.79 14.13 7.86
CA TYR A 459 28.72 14.67 6.87
C TYR A 459 28.71 16.21 6.82
N CYS A 460 27.64 16.84 7.32
CA CYS A 460 27.49 18.29 7.37
C CYS A 460 27.82 18.79 8.79
N HIS A 461 28.77 19.71 8.92
CA HIS A 461 29.14 20.32 10.21
C HIS A 461 28.23 21.49 10.63
N GLN A 462 26.92 21.37 10.46
CA GLN A 462 25.94 22.42 10.77
C GLN A 462 24.90 21.92 11.77
N GLU A 463 24.40 22.80 12.65
CA GLU A 463 23.30 22.50 13.58
C GLU A 463 21.93 22.49 12.88
N ILE A 464 21.75 21.55 11.94
CA ILE A 464 20.56 21.47 11.08
C ILE A 464 19.31 21.16 11.90
N GLU A 465 19.35 20.16 12.80
CA GLU A 465 18.20 19.78 13.61
C GLU A 465 17.68 20.96 14.46
N THR A 466 18.59 21.69 15.10
CA THR A 466 18.23 22.83 15.95
C THR A 466 17.62 23.97 15.13
N GLY A 467 18.17 24.25 13.95
CA GLY A 467 17.63 25.26 13.04
C GLY A 467 16.26 24.90 12.47
N PHE A 468 16.01 23.61 12.26
CA PHE A 468 14.73 23.07 11.80
C PHE A 468 13.67 23.15 12.89
N LEU A 469 13.97 22.67 14.11
CA LEU A 469 13.04 22.69 15.24
C LEU A 469 12.57 24.11 15.59
N ARG A 470 13.46 25.10 15.55
CA ARG A 470 13.10 26.50 15.82
C ARG A 470 12.03 27.04 14.88
N ARG A 471 12.04 26.61 13.60
CA ARG A 471 11.04 27.01 12.61
C ARG A 471 9.77 26.20 12.74
N LEU A 472 9.93 24.91 13.03
CA LEU A 472 8.81 23.99 13.20
C LEU A 472 7.95 24.33 14.43
N GLU A 473 8.52 25.03 15.42
CA GLU A 473 7.80 25.59 16.58
C GLU A 473 6.69 26.58 16.18
N GLU A 474 6.81 27.26 15.03
CA GLU A 474 5.79 28.21 14.54
C GLU A 474 4.53 27.50 14.01
N ALA A 475 4.60 26.20 13.71
CA ALA A 475 3.46 25.42 13.28
C ALA A 475 2.65 24.93 14.50
N ALA A 476 1.55 25.61 14.81
CA ALA A 476 0.67 25.25 15.92
C ALA A 476 -0.26 24.08 15.56
N SER A 477 -0.40 23.10 16.45
CA SER A 477 -1.39 22.03 16.34
C SER A 477 -2.80 22.56 16.63
N ASN A 478 -3.85 22.03 16.00
CA ASN A 478 -5.23 22.32 16.41
C ASN A 478 -5.59 21.61 17.74
N LEU A 479 -4.80 20.61 18.13
CA LEU A 479 -4.90 19.89 19.40
C LEU A 479 -3.94 20.50 20.44
N PRO A 480 -4.44 21.14 21.51
CA PRO A 480 -3.60 21.77 22.54
C PRO A 480 -2.62 20.80 23.21
N GLU A 481 -3.00 19.54 23.40
CA GLU A 481 -2.16 18.50 24.01
C GLU A 481 -0.96 18.09 23.13
N GLN A 482 -1.00 18.40 21.84
CA GLN A 482 0.10 18.14 20.90
C GLN A 482 1.04 19.35 20.75
N GLY A 483 0.64 20.54 21.19
CA GLY A 483 1.47 21.74 21.21
C GLY A 483 1.77 22.28 19.81
N ASN A 484 3.03 22.18 19.39
CA ASN A 484 3.51 22.68 18.10
C ASN A 484 4.34 21.64 17.35
N GLY A 485 4.76 21.96 16.13
CA GLY A 485 5.50 21.04 15.28
C GLY A 485 6.83 20.57 15.88
N ALA A 486 7.54 21.39 16.66
CA ALA A 486 8.77 20.96 17.33
C ALA A 486 8.49 19.93 18.44
N GLU A 487 7.42 20.11 19.21
CA GLU A 487 6.97 19.13 20.20
C GLU A 487 6.53 17.81 19.54
N ILE A 488 5.81 17.91 18.41
CA ILE A 488 5.41 16.75 17.59
C ILE A 488 6.65 16.00 17.09
N TYR A 489 7.68 16.70 16.60
CA TYR A 489 8.94 16.08 16.20
C TYR A 489 9.60 15.32 17.36
N LEU A 490 9.75 15.96 18.52
CA LEU A 490 10.37 15.34 19.70
C LEU A 490 9.57 14.15 20.23
N ARG A 491 8.24 14.17 20.09
CA ARG A 491 7.33 13.13 20.58
C ARG A 491 7.21 11.94 19.62
N PHE A 492 7.16 12.17 18.32
CA PHE A 492 6.80 11.14 17.33
C PHE A 492 7.90 10.79 16.33
N VAL A 493 8.87 11.69 16.11
CA VAL A 493 9.93 11.52 15.11
C VAL A 493 11.23 11.10 15.78
N LYS A 494 11.72 11.85 16.78
CA LYS A 494 12.98 11.55 17.47
C LYS A 494 13.01 10.13 18.07
N PRO A 495 11.95 9.63 18.74
CA PRO A 495 11.97 8.26 19.28
C PRO A 495 11.95 7.18 18.19
N ALA A 496 11.35 7.48 17.03
CA ALA A 496 11.24 6.58 15.89
C ALA A 496 12.54 6.48 15.06
N MET A 497 13.53 7.36 15.31
CA MET A 497 14.83 7.28 14.62
C MET A 497 15.56 5.99 14.99
N ILE A 498 16.05 5.26 13.98
CA ILE A 498 16.76 4.00 14.14
C ILE A 498 18.22 4.18 13.70
N ASP A 499 19.12 3.66 14.52
CA ASP A 499 20.54 3.45 14.23
C ASP A 499 20.85 1.95 14.29
N LEU A 500 22.09 1.58 13.95
CA LEU A 500 22.51 0.18 13.96
C LEU A 500 22.44 -0.45 15.36
N ILE A 501 22.64 0.33 16.44
CA ILE A 501 22.50 -0.14 17.82
C ILE A 501 21.07 -0.60 18.11
N LYS A 502 20.05 0.17 17.70
CA LYS A 502 18.64 -0.22 17.84
C LYS A 502 18.30 -1.45 17.01
N VAL A 503 18.88 -1.62 15.82
CA VAL A 503 18.72 -2.88 15.04
C VAL A 503 19.37 -4.06 15.79
N GLY A 504 20.55 -3.86 16.39
CA GLY A 504 21.19 -4.85 17.25
C GLY A 504 20.37 -5.19 18.48
N ALA A 505 19.72 -4.21 19.11
CA ALA A 505 18.80 -4.41 20.22
C ALA A 505 17.57 -5.21 19.81
N HIS A 506 17.00 -4.90 18.65
CA HIS A 506 15.92 -5.68 18.08
C HIS A 506 16.32 -7.15 17.93
N PHE A 507 17.43 -7.42 17.23
CA PHE A 507 17.93 -8.78 17.04
C PHE A 507 18.17 -9.49 18.38
N ALA A 508 18.86 -8.82 19.31
CA ALA A 508 19.22 -9.38 20.60
C ALA A 508 17.98 -9.81 21.41
N VAL A 509 16.97 -8.95 21.49
CA VAL A 509 15.71 -9.23 22.19
C VAL A 509 14.96 -10.38 21.52
N SER A 510 14.82 -10.36 20.18
CA SER A 510 14.06 -11.38 19.45
C SER A 510 14.75 -12.75 19.44
N SER A 511 16.09 -12.78 19.46
CA SER A 511 16.89 -14.03 19.47
C SER A 511 16.66 -14.93 20.69
N VAL A 512 15.99 -14.43 21.73
CA VAL A 512 15.61 -15.22 22.91
C VAL A 512 14.33 -16.04 22.65
N PHE A 513 13.49 -15.60 21.71
CA PHE A 513 12.20 -16.21 21.39
C PHE A 513 12.24 -17.00 20.09
N GLU A 514 13.05 -16.54 19.13
CA GLU A 514 13.14 -17.09 17.78
C GLU A 514 14.53 -17.68 17.47
N GLU A 515 14.57 -18.67 16.59
CA GLU A 515 15.82 -19.22 16.06
C GLU A 515 16.22 -18.51 14.77
N TYR A 516 17.19 -17.60 14.87
CA TYR A 516 17.81 -16.99 13.70
C TYR A 516 18.93 -17.86 13.11
N GLY A 517 19.03 -17.85 11.78
CA GLY A 517 20.13 -18.46 11.02
C GLY A 517 21.45 -17.69 11.16
N GLU A 518 22.44 -18.05 10.32
CA GLU A 518 23.71 -17.31 10.24
C GLU A 518 23.54 -15.92 9.60
N GLU A 519 22.65 -15.80 8.62
CA GLU A 519 22.24 -14.54 8.00
C GLU A 519 20.72 -14.39 8.14
N THR A 520 20.27 -13.24 8.66
CA THR A 520 18.85 -12.89 8.78
C THR A 520 18.63 -11.47 8.24
N GLY A 521 17.55 -11.30 7.47
CA GLY A 521 17.07 -9.98 7.05
C GLY A 521 16.13 -9.38 8.10
N ILE A 522 16.42 -8.16 8.56
CA ILE A 522 15.53 -7.36 9.40
C ILE A 522 15.20 -6.10 8.62
N PHE A 523 14.03 -6.10 7.96
CA PHE A 523 13.61 -5.00 7.08
C PHE A 523 14.69 -4.64 6.03
N SER A 524 15.23 -3.42 6.08
CA SER A 524 16.31 -2.92 5.20
C SER A 524 17.73 -3.23 5.69
N TYR A 525 17.89 -4.09 6.70
CA TYR A 525 19.17 -4.47 7.29
C TYR A 525 19.43 -5.97 7.13
N ARG A 526 20.71 -6.33 6.99
CA ARG A 526 21.19 -7.72 7.07
C ARG A 526 21.99 -7.88 8.34
N VAL A 527 21.69 -8.94 9.09
CA VAL A 527 22.38 -9.30 10.34
C VAL A 527 23.09 -10.62 10.12
N PHE A 528 24.40 -10.63 10.37
CA PHE A 528 25.26 -11.79 10.30
C PHE A 528 25.68 -12.18 11.71
N ARG A 529 25.35 -13.40 12.13
CA ARG A 529 25.68 -13.91 13.46
C ARG A 529 27.09 -14.46 13.47
N GLU A 530 27.99 -13.78 14.20
CA GLU A 530 29.40 -14.18 14.30
C GLU A 530 29.65 -15.08 15.52
N ASP A 531 28.97 -14.83 16.65
CA ASP A 531 29.01 -15.67 17.85
C ASP A 531 27.69 -15.59 18.62
N PHE A 532 27.25 -16.69 19.22
CA PHE A 532 25.96 -16.77 19.92
C PHE A 532 25.88 -17.92 20.90
N VAL A 533 25.49 -17.60 22.13
CA VAL A 533 25.24 -18.55 23.20
C VAL A 533 23.86 -18.28 23.78
N LEU A 534 22.98 -19.29 23.74
CA LEU A 534 21.67 -19.28 24.39
C LEU A 534 21.64 -20.32 25.51
N LEU A 535 21.46 -19.87 26.75
CA LEU A 535 21.33 -20.70 27.94
C LEU A 535 19.92 -20.60 28.51
N THR A 536 19.41 -21.71 29.01
CA THR A 536 18.06 -21.82 29.59
C THR A 536 18.13 -22.38 31.01
N SER A 537 17.35 -21.82 31.93
CA SER A 537 17.20 -22.30 33.30
C SER A 537 15.76 -22.08 33.77
N GLY A 538 14.95 -23.12 33.74
CA GLY A 538 13.50 -23.02 33.96
C GLY A 538 12.84 -22.17 32.87
N GLN A 539 12.17 -21.09 33.27
CA GLN A 539 11.59 -20.11 32.33
C GLN A 539 12.58 -19.02 31.92
N MET A 540 13.72 -18.91 32.60
CA MET A 540 14.71 -17.88 32.31
C MET A 540 15.57 -18.28 31.12
N ARG A 541 15.90 -17.29 30.30
CA ARG A 541 16.76 -17.46 29.13
C ARG A 541 17.82 -16.36 29.13
N LEU A 542 19.04 -16.71 28.80
CA LEU A 542 20.15 -15.78 28.61
C LEU A 542 20.70 -15.97 27.21
N ALA A 543 20.67 -14.91 26.40
CA ALA A 543 21.36 -14.84 25.12
C ALA A 543 22.57 -13.90 25.25
N VAL A 544 23.75 -14.34 24.82
CA VAL A 544 24.96 -13.52 24.72
C VAL A 544 25.56 -13.76 23.35
N GLY A 545 25.97 -12.70 22.66
CA GLY A 545 26.51 -12.87 21.32
C GLY A 545 27.14 -11.63 20.71
N ARG A 546 27.62 -11.83 19.48
CA ARG A 546 28.17 -10.82 18.59
C ARG A 546 27.55 -10.96 17.19
N VAL A 547 27.13 -9.84 16.63
CA VAL A 547 26.61 -9.76 15.27
C VAL A 547 27.30 -8.66 14.47
N TYR A 548 27.39 -8.86 13.16
CA TYR A 548 27.72 -7.81 12.19
C TYR A 548 26.42 -7.39 11.49
N ILE A 549 26.10 -6.10 11.54
CA ILE A 549 24.88 -5.54 10.93
C ILE A 549 25.29 -4.62 9.80
N ARG A 550 24.61 -4.72 8.66
CA ARG A 550 24.83 -3.86 7.49
C ARG A 550 23.50 -3.41 6.90
N SER A 551 23.36 -2.12 6.60
CA SER A 551 22.23 -1.58 5.85
C SER A 551 22.30 -2.02 4.39
N ALA A 552 21.20 -2.53 3.84
CA ALA A 552 21.06 -2.81 2.41
C ALA A 552 20.91 -1.53 1.56
N ILE A 553 20.69 -0.38 2.21
CA ILE A 553 20.42 0.91 1.55
C ILE A 553 21.68 1.75 1.50
N THR A 554 22.27 2.06 2.66
CA THR A 554 23.43 2.95 2.76
C THR A 554 24.76 2.20 2.84
N ARG A 555 24.73 0.87 2.98
CA ARG A 555 25.89 0.01 3.26
C ARG A 555 26.61 0.28 4.58
N GLU A 556 26.08 1.20 5.40
CA GLU A 556 26.58 1.46 6.75
C GLU A 556 26.55 0.17 7.57
N ALA A 557 27.62 -0.10 8.32
CA ALA A 557 27.76 -1.32 9.08
C ALA A 557 28.42 -1.10 10.43
N ASP A 558 28.08 -1.96 11.40
CA ASP A 558 28.71 -1.99 12.72
C ASP A 558 28.73 -3.43 13.24
N ARG A 559 29.71 -3.73 14.09
CA ARG A 559 29.74 -4.95 14.89
C ARG A 559 29.19 -4.65 16.26
N ILE A 560 28.25 -5.47 16.72
CA ILE A 560 27.52 -5.23 17.96
C ILE A 560 27.68 -6.44 18.88
N SER A 561 28.01 -6.15 20.13
CA SER A 561 27.95 -7.12 21.23
C SER A 561 26.67 -6.92 22.01
N PHE A 562 26.04 -8.00 22.43
CA PHE A 562 24.80 -7.95 23.19
C PHE A 562 24.71 -9.01 24.30
N CYS A 563 23.85 -8.74 25.27
CA CYS A 563 23.42 -9.67 26.30
C CYS A 563 21.95 -9.44 26.61
N THR A 564 21.13 -10.48 26.54
CA THR A 564 19.70 -10.42 26.82
C THR A 564 19.34 -11.45 27.88
N LEU A 565 18.80 -10.97 29.01
CA LEU A 565 18.28 -11.79 30.10
C LEU A 565 16.75 -11.68 30.13
N TYR A 566 16.09 -12.80 29.86
CA TYR A 566 14.64 -12.95 29.98
C TYR A 566 14.29 -13.66 31.28
N PHE A 567 13.42 -13.03 32.08
CA PHE A 567 13.02 -13.55 33.39
C PHE A 567 11.73 -14.40 33.36
N GLY A 568 10.99 -14.37 32.26
CA GLY A 568 9.64 -14.94 32.15
C GLY A 568 8.56 -13.86 32.07
N GLY A 569 7.40 -14.23 31.50
CA GLY A 569 6.30 -13.29 31.25
C GLY A 569 6.74 -12.14 30.34
N HIS A 570 6.58 -10.90 30.81
CA HIS A 570 6.95 -9.67 30.07
C HIS A 570 8.30 -9.08 30.53
N ALA A 571 8.96 -9.68 31.52
CA ALA A 571 10.16 -9.12 32.13
C ALA A 571 11.42 -9.55 31.35
N LEU A 572 12.10 -8.56 30.75
CA LEU A 572 13.31 -8.75 29.95
C LEU A 572 14.24 -7.54 30.15
N ASN A 573 15.54 -7.81 30.18
CA ASN A 573 16.59 -6.79 30.15
C ASN A 573 17.60 -7.12 29.06
N CYS A 574 17.92 -6.16 28.18
CA CYS A 574 18.85 -6.33 27.08
C CYS A 574 19.89 -5.21 27.05
N GLY A 575 21.17 -5.56 27.12
CA GLY A 575 22.30 -4.64 26.95
C GLY A 575 22.92 -4.79 25.56
N VAL A 576 23.19 -3.67 24.90
CA VAL A 576 23.73 -3.63 23.53
C VAL A 576 24.76 -2.52 23.41
N ARG A 577 25.89 -2.79 22.72
CA ARG A 577 26.94 -1.80 22.43
C ARG A 577 27.70 -2.13 21.15
N SER A 578 28.30 -1.11 20.52
CA SER A 578 29.32 -1.36 19.49
C SER A 578 30.46 -2.20 20.07
N TYR A 579 31.01 -3.09 19.25
CA TYR A 579 32.01 -4.07 19.64
C TYR A 579 33.33 -3.38 20.04
N LEU A 580 33.80 -3.67 21.26
CA LEU A 580 35.00 -3.05 21.86
C LEU A 580 36.28 -3.90 21.67
N GLY A 581 36.23 -4.93 20.83
CA GLY A 581 37.34 -5.88 20.64
C GLY A 581 37.14 -7.21 21.37
N GLU A 582 37.98 -8.17 21.01
CA GLU A 582 37.82 -9.58 21.39
C GLU A 582 37.98 -9.80 22.90
N GLU A 583 38.98 -9.16 23.52
CA GLU A 583 39.22 -9.29 24.96
C GLU A 583 38.03 -8.81 25.81
N ALA A 584 37.47 -7.65 25.46
CA ALA A 584 36.32 -7.08 26.16
C ALA A 584 35.05 -7.92 25.97
N TYR A 585 34.88 -8.52 24.80
CA TYR A 585 33.76 -9.41 24.50
C TYR A 585 33.86 -10.74 25.26
N LEU A 586 35.02 -11.40 25.21
CA LEU A 586 35.24 -12.68 25.90
C LEU A 586 35.13 -12.54 27.41
N ALA A 587 35.68 -11.45 27.99
CA ALA A 587 35.54 -11.16 29.42
C ALA A 587 34.05 -11.01 29.81
N MET A 588 33.31 -10.18 29.08
CA MET A 588 31.87 -9.98 29.29
C MET A 588 31.09 -11.30 29.18
N ALA A 589 31.30 -12.06 28.11
CA ALA A 589 30.59 -13.31 27.88
C ALA A 589 30.90 -14.33 28.99
N GLN A 590 32.17 -14.46 29.38
CA GLN A 590 32.58 -15.39 30.42
C GLN A 590 32.00 -15.01 31.79
N GLU A 591 32.06 -13.75 32.20
CA GLU A 591 31.53 -13.27 33.48
C GLU A 591 30.01 -13.50 33.58
N ILE A 592 29.26 -13.15 32.53
CA ILE A 592 27.80 -13.25 32.50
C ILE A 592 27.35 -14.72 32.45
N VAL A 593 27.97 -15.55 31.60
CA VAL A 593 27.66 -16.99 31.51
C VAL A 593 27.97 -17.69 32.83
N THR A 594 29.08 -17.34 33.49
CA THR A 594 29.44 -17.91 34.81
C THR A 594 28.37 -17.56 35.85
N ALA A 595 27.97 -16.29 35.95
CA ALA A 595 26.92 -15.85 36.88
C ALA A 595 25.56 -16.54 36.62
N PHE A 596 25.22 -16.82 35.36
CA PHE A 596 24.00 -17.55 35.01
C PHE A 596 24.04 -19.01 35.45
N ASN A 597 25.17 -19.68 35.24
CA ASN A 597 25.36 -21.06 35.69
C ASN A 597 25.36 -21.19 37.22
N GLU A 598 25.78 -20.14 37.93
CA GLU A 598 25.73 -20.04 39.40
C GLU A 598 24.36 -19.57 39.94
N ALA A 599 23.42 -19.22 39.06
CA ALA A 599 22.11 -18.66 39.38
C ALA A 599 22.14 -17.34 40.20
N ASP A 600 23.21 -16.53 40.06
CA ASP A 600 23.30 -15.18 40.66
C ASP A 600 22.75 -14.12 39.69
N PHE A 601 21.42 -14.06 39.58
CA PHE A 601 20.74 -13.13 38.67
C PHE A 601 20.96 -11.65 39.03
N ALA A 602 21.18 -11.34 40.31
CA ALA A 602 21.49 -9.99 40.73
C ALA A 602 22.90 -9.57 40.26
N ALA A 603 23.86 -10.50 40.23
CA ALA A 603 25.16 -10.26 39.61
C ALA A 603 25.05 -10.03 38.11
N ILE A 604 24.21 -10.80 37.38
CA ILE A 604 24.02 -10.59 35.93
C ILE A 604 23.56 -9.17 35.63
N VAL A 605 22.54 -8.66 36.32
CA VAL A 605 22.04 -7.29 36.10
C VAL A 605 23.15 -6.25 36.34
N ARG A 606 23.93 -6.40 37.43
CA ARG A 606 25.07 -5.50 37.71
C ARG A 606 26.17 -5.59 36.64
N LEU A 607 26.46 -6.79 36.15
CA LEU A 607 27.42 -7.01 35.07
C LEU A 607 26.92 -6.38 33.77
N MET A 608 25.63 -6.50 33.47
CA MET A 608 25.02 -5.82 32.31
C MET A 608 25.16 -4.30 32.43
N ASP A 609 24.85 -3.71 33.59
CA ASP A 609 25.05 -2.27 33.81
C ASP A 609 26.53 -1.87 33.67
N SER A 610 27.47 -2.71 34.12
CA SER A 610 28.90 -2.44 34.01
C SER A 610 29.43 -2.52 32.57
N HIS A 611 28.96 -3.50 31.78
CA HIS A 611 29.43 -3.73 30.42
C HIS A 611 28.71 -2.84 29.39
N PHE A 612 27.42 -2.59 29.57
CA PHE A 612 26.58 -1.88 28.60
C PHE A 612 26.16 -0.48 29.06
N GLY A 613 26.43 -0.09 30.31
CA GLY A 613 26.05 1.22 30.85
C GLY A 613 24.53 1.40 30.92
N MET A 614 24.06 2.59 30.56
CA MET A 614 22.62 2.94 30.55
C MET A 614 21.88 2.42 29.31
N HIS A 615 22.53 1.67 28.42
CA HIS A 615 21.95 1.18 27.16
C HIS A 615 21.14 -0.11 27.39
N THR A 616 20.06 0.00 28.16
CA THR A 616 19.13 -1.11 28.44
C THR A 616 17.87 -1.01 27.58
N TYR A 617 17.52 -2.14 26.95
CA TYR A 617 16.38 -2.30 26.05
C TYR A 617 15.42 -3.37 26.59
N SER A 618 14.15 -3.24 26.19
CA SER A 618 13.04 -4.08 26.61
C SER A 618 12.18 -4.48 25.41
N LEU A 619 11.12 -5.27 25.64
CA LEU A 619 10.12 -5.58 24.61
C LEU A 619 9.45 -4.33 24.00
N LYS A 620 9.49 -3.19 24.70
CA LYS A 620 8.93 -1.92 24.20
C LYS A 620 9.74 -1.31 23.07
N ASP A 621 11.01 -1.69 22.97
CA ASP A 621 11.98 -1.14 22.03
C ASP A 621 12.11 -1.96 20.73
N LEU A 622 11.38 -3.08 20.65
CA LEU A 622 11.21 -3.85 19.42
C LEU A 622 10.43 -3.05 18.37
N PHE A 623 10.68 -3.36 17.10
CA PHE A 623 9.89 -2.82 15.99
C PHE A 623 8.49 -3.42 16.05
N ARG A 624 7.46 -2.69 15.62
CA ARG A 624 6.07 -2.99 16.00
C ARG A 624 5.59 -4.38 15.62
N ASP A 625 5.99 -4.86 14.45
CA ASP A 625 5.62 -6.18 13.94
C ASP A 625 6.17 -7.28 14.84
N GLU A 626 7.47 -7.23 15.11
CA GLU A 626 8.16 -8.19 15.97
C GLU A 626 7.71 -8.09 17.43
N GLN A 627 7.48 -6.86 17.91
CA GLN A 627 6.90 -6.61 19.22
C GLN A 627 5.55 -7.32 19.37
N ARG A 628 4.67 -7.22 18.37
CA ARG A 628 3.36 -7.90 18.40
C ARG A 628 3.52 -9.40 18.35
N HIS A 629 4.40 -9.91 17.48
CA HIS A 629 4.66 -11.33 17.35
C HIS A 629 5.14 -11.94 18.67
N ILE A 630 6.18 -11.37 19.28
CA ILE A 630 6.75 -11.86 20.55
C ILE A 630 5.76 -11.72 21.70
N LEU A 631 5.00 -10.61 21.77
CA LEU A 631 3.96 -10.47 22.79
C LEU A 631 2.87 -11.54 22.64
N GLN A 632 2.47 -11.89 21.42
CA GLN A 632 1.52 -12.98 21.16
C GLN A 632 2.10 -14.33 21.63
N LEU A 633 3.37 -14.63 21.35
CA LEU A 633 4.04 -15.85 21.86
C LEU A 633 4.03 -15.93 23.39
N ILE A 634 4.32 -14.81 24.07
CA ILE A 634 4.36 -14.75 25.53
C ILE A 634 2.97 -15.00 26.15
N ILE A 635 1.91 -14.43 25.56
CA ILE A 635 0.55 -14.52 26.13
C ILE A 635 -0.24 -15.73 25.61
N ALA A 636 0.21 -16.43 24.57
CA ALA A 636 -0.52 -17.51 23.89
C ALA A 636 -1.04 -18.58 24.87
N GLY A 637 -0.18 -19.09 25.75
CA GLY A 637 -0.59 -20.11 26.74
C GLY A 637 -1.62 -19.58 27.74
N THR A 638 -1.49 -18.31 28.15
CA THR A 638 -2.47 -17.67 29.03
C THR A 638 -3.81 -17.47 28.32
N LEU A 639 -3.80 -17.03 27.06
CA LEU A 639 -5.01 -16.91 26.25
C LEU A 639 -5.70 -18.27 26.06
N GLN A 640 -4.93 -19.31 25.73
CA GLN A 640 -5.48 -20.66 25.59
C GLN A 640 -6.16 -21.15 26.88
N ASP A 641 -5.53 -20.93 28.04
CA ASP A 641 -6.11 -21.23 29.34
C ASP A 641 -7.42 -20.46 29.60
N PHE A 642 -7.52 -19.21 29.16
CA PHE A 642 -8.75 -18.43 29.26
C PHE A 642 -9.84 -19.00 28.35
N GLU A 643 -9.51 -19.29 27.09
CA GLU A 643 -10.44 -19.88 26.13
C GLU A 643 -11.04 -21.20 26.63
N ASP A 644 -10.18 -22.10 27.12
CA ASP A 644 -10.61 -23.41 27.61
C ASP A 644 -11.51 -23.30 28.84
N LYS A 645 -11.26 -22.30 29.71
CA LYS A 645 -12.13 -22.00 30.85
C LYS A 645 -13.49 -21.46 30.41
N PHE A 646 -13.55 -20.60 29.40
CA PHE A 646 -14.83 -20.11 28.87
C PHE A 646 -15.66 -21.24 28.26
N ILE A 647 -15.03 -22.11 27.45
CA ILE A 647 -15.68 -23.28 26.86
C ILE A 647 -16.20 -24.20 27.97
N THR A 648 -15.35 -24.55 28.93
CA THR A 648 -15.73 -25.41 30.07
C THR A 648 -16.86 -24.81 30.91
N LEU A 649 -16.84 -23.50 31.16
CA LEU A 649 -17.87 -22.81 31.93
C LEU A 649 -19.22 -22.82 31.21
N TYR A 650 -19.21 -22.63 29.88
CA TYR A 650 -20.40 -22.75 29.06
C TYR A 650 -20.95 -24.18 29.08
N GLU A 651 -20.12 -25.19 28.84
CA GLU A 651 -20.54 -26.60 28.82
C GLU A 651 -21.20 -27.02 30.14
N ASN A 652 -20.62 -26.60 31.27
CA ASN A 652 -21.17 -26.89 32.60
C ASN A 652 -22.48 -26.16 32.91
N SER A 653 -22.74 -25.02 32.26
CA SER A 653 -23.93 -24.20 32.51
C SER A 653 -25.05 -24.39 31.47
N ARG A 654 -24.74 -24.99 30.32
CA ARG A 654 -25.65 -25.19 29.19
C ARG A 654 -26.98 -25.84 29.57
N SER A 655 -26.96 -26.91 30.38
CA SER A 655 -28.18 -27.63 30.78
C SER A 655 -29.10 -26.78 31.66
N LEU A 656 -28.52 -26.01 32.59
CA LEU A 656 -29.26 -25.08 33.45
C LEU A 656 -29.84 -23.92 32.65
N MET A 657 -29.07 -23.36 31.69
CA MET A 657 -29.57 -22.34 30.77
C MET A 657 -30.78 -22.83 29.98
N GLY A 658 -30.74 -24.09 29.50
CA GLY A 658 -31.86 -24.74 28.82
C GLY A 658 -33.10 -24.80 29.70
N PHE A 659 -32.95 -25.29 30.94
CA PHE A 659 -34.04 -25.39 31.90
C PHE A 659 -34.67 -24.03 32.26
N LEU A 660 -33.85 -22.99 32.45
CA LEU A 660 -34.35 -21.63 32.73
C LEU A 660 -35.21 -21.11 31.58
N ARG A 661 -34.77 -21.33 30.34
CA ARG A 661 -35.53 -20.93 29.17
C ARG A 661 -36.85 -21.71 29.01
N GLU A 662 -36.82 -23.03 29.20
CA GLU A 662 -38.02 -23.88 29.13
C GLU A 662 -39.07 -23.49 30.17
N THR A 663 -38.63 -23.06 31.36
CA THR A 663 -39.51 -22.59 32.44
C THR A 663 -40.00 -21.14 32.26
N GLY A 664 -39.61 -20.48 31.17
CA GLY A 664 -39.97 -19.09 30.87
C GLY A 664 -39.22 -18.06 31.72
N MET A 665 -38.18 -18.47 32.45
CA MET A 665 -37.32 -17.57 33.22
C MET A 665 -36.25 -16.94 32.31
N PRO A 666 -35.95 -15.65 32.47
CA PRO A 666 -34.86 -15.03 31.72
C PRO A 666 -33.51 -15.63 32.14
N VAL A 667 -32.70 -16.04 31.15
CA VAL A 667 -31.33 -16.52 31.40
C VAL A 667 -30.47 -15.34 31.86
N PRO A 668 -29.78 -15.43 33.02
CA PRO A 668 -28.94 -14.34 33.50
C PRO A 668 -27.86 -13.92 32.49
N HIS A 669 -27.63 -12.61 32.36
CA HIS A 669 -26.69 -12.03 31.40
C HIS A 669 -25.29 -12.65 31.45
N ARG A 670 -24.79 -13.00 32.63
CA ARG A 670 -23.46 -13.65 32.79
C ARG A 670 -23.35 -14.99 32.07
N PHE A 671 -24.42 -15.78 32.04
CA PHE A 671 -24.46 -17.03 31.27
C PHE A 671 -24.49 -16.75 29.76
N MET A 672 -25.22 -15.71 29.34
CA MET A 672 -25.29 -15.30 27.94
C MET A 672 -23.93 -14.83 27.40
N THR A 673 -23.22 -13.96 28.12
CA THR A 673 -21.88 -13.49 27.72
C THR A 673 -20.86 -14.64 27.67
N THR A 674 -20.98 -15.60 28.60
CA THR A 674 -20.14 -16.81 28.60
C THR A 674 -20.43 -17.68 27.38
N ALA A 675 -21.69 -17.93 27.06
CA ALA A 675 -22.10 -18.69 25.89
C ALA A 675 -21.65 -18.01 24.59
N GLU A 676 -21.82 -16.69 24.49
CA GLU A 676 -21.35 -15.89 23.35
C GLU A 676 -19.86 -16.07 23.11
N THR A 677 -19.05 -15.91 24.17
CA THR A 677 -17.59 -16.06 24.07
C THR A 677 -17.21 -17.49 23.70
N ALA A 678 -17.75 -18.48 24.41
CA ALA A 678 -17.43 -19.89 24.22
C ALA A 678 -17.81 -20.43 22.82
N LEU A 679 -19.01 -20.07 22.33
CA LEU A 679 -19.50 -20.54 21.03
C LEU A 679 -18.70 -19.93 19.87
N ASN A 680 -18.30 -18.66 19.97
CA ASN A 680 -17.39 -18.04 18.99
C ASN A 680 -16.02 -18.73 18.99
N LEU A 681 -15.43 -18.99 20.16
CA LEU A 681 -14.15 -19.71 20.28
C LEU A 681 -14.23 -21.14 19.70
N LEU A 682 -15.34 -21.85 19.93
CA LEU A 682 -15.56 -23.17 19.34
C LEU A 682 -15.56 -23.10 17.81
N LEU A 683 -16.29 -22.16 17.20
CA LEU A 683 -16.27 -21.99 15.76
C LEU A 683 -14.87 -21.64 15.22
N GLN A 684 -14.15 -20.72 15.88
CA GLN A 684 -12.79 -20.35 15.49
C GLN A 684 -11.86 -21.56 15.51
N LYS A 685 -11.88 -22.36 16.59
CA LYS A 685 -11.09 -23.60 16.70
C LYS A 685 -11.43 -24.61 15.60
N MET A 686 -12.72 -24.76 15.27
CA MET A 686 -13.18 -25.70 14.24
C MET A 686 -12.77 -25.33 12.81
N PHE A 687 -12.66 -24.05 12.47
CA PHE A 687 -12.12 -23.65 11.16
C PHE A 687 -10.59 -23.57 11.11
N SER A 688 -9.95 -23.53 12.28
CA SER A 688 -8.49 -23.54 12.40
C SER A 688 -7.93 -24.97 12.40
N SER A 689 -8.75 -25.99 12.62
CA SER A 689 -8.32 -27.40 12.59
C SER A 689 -8.11 -27.93 11.17
N GLU A 690 -7.30 -28.98 11.04
CA GLU A 690 -7.02 -29.63 9.75
C GLU A 690 -8.28 -30.20 9.10
N THR A 691 -9.17 -30.78 9.90
CA THR A 691 -10.45 -31.32 9.43
C THR A 691 -11.61 -30.54 10.05
N VAL A 692 -12.67 -30.30 9.27
CA VAL A 692 -13.89 -29.66 9.76
C VAL A 692 -14.98 -30.71 9.99
N ASP A 693 -15.45 -30.84 11.23
CA ASP A 693 -16.62 -31.64 11.55
C ASP A 693 -17.90 -30.84 11.30
N VAL A 694 -18.50 -31.04 10.13
CA VAL A 694 -19.71 -30.35 9.69
C VAL A 694 -20.92 -30.64 10.61
N ALA A 695 -20.99 -31.84 11.20
CA ALA A 695 -22.09 -32.20 12.09
C ALA A 695 -22.01 -31.39 13.39
N ARG A 696 -20.83 -31.37 14.00
CA ARG A 696 -20.57 -30.56 15.20
C ARG A 696 -20.76 -29.07 14.94
N LEU A 697 -20.38 -28.60 13.76
CA LEU A 697 -20.48 -27.19 13.39
C LEU A 697 -21.94 -26.74 13.30
N ARG A 698 -22.80 -27.59 12.72
CA ARG A 698 -24.26 -27.36 12.70
C ARG A 698 -24.87 -27.34 14.10
N GLU A 699 -24.38 -28.17 15.03
CA GLU A 699 -24.81 -28.12 16.43
C GLU A 699 -24.46 -26.78 17.09
N VAL A 700 -23.21 -26.32 16.93
CA VAL A 700 -22.74 -25.04 17.49
C VAL A 700 -23.51 -23.86 16.88
N ALA A 701 -23.73 -23.86 15.57
CA ALA A 701 -24.53 -22.84 14.89
C ALA A 701 -25.99 -22.82 15.37
N ALA A 702 -26.60 -24.00 15.58
CA ALA A 702 -27.94 -24.11 16.15
C ALA A 702 -27.99 -23.60 17.60
N GLU A 703 -26.95 -23.83 18.40
CA GLU A 703 -26.82 -23.27 19.76
C GLU A 703 -26.72 -21.75 19.75
N ILE A 704 -25.93 -21.17 18.84
CA ILE A 704 -25.85 -19.71 18.67
C ILE A 704 -27.21 -19.11 18.36
N ALA A 705 -27.94 -19.70 17.40
CA ALA A 705 -29.30 -19.27 17.05
C ALA A 705 -30.27 -19.48 18.21
N THR A 706 -30.11 -20.57 18.95
CA THR A 706 -30.91 -20.89 20.15
C THR A 706 -30.74 -19.78 21.18
N TRP A 707 -29.51 -19.42 21.54
CA TRP A 707 -29.25 -18.41 22.57
C TRP A 707 -29.41 -16.98 22.07
N GLY A 708 -29.35 -16.73 20.77
CA GLY A 708 -29.38 -15.37 20.21
C GLY A 708 -28.12 -14.57 20.58
N VAL A 709 -26.97 -15.24 20.65
CA VAL A 709 -25.67 -14.60 20.91
C VAL A 709 -25.06 -14.02 19.64
N GLY A 710 -24.25 -12.97 19.78
CA GLY A 710 -23.55 -12.35 18.67
C GLY A 710 -22.44 -13.23 18.10
N LEU A 711 -22.20 -13.13 16.80
CA LEU A 711 -21.04 -13.72 16.14
C LEU A 711 -19.94 -12.68 16.00
N ASP A 712 -18.70 -13.07 16.28
CA ASP A 712 -17.52 -12.34 15.85
C ASP A 712 -17.31 -12.59 14.35
N ALA A 713 -18.18 -11.96 13.56
CA ALA A 713 -18.24 -12.17 12.12
C ALA A 713 -16.93 -11.78 11.44
N VAL A 714 -16.19 -10.79 11.96
CA VAL A 714 -14.93 -10.33 11.36
C VAL A 714 -13.83 -11.38 11.56
N ALA A 715 -13.63 -11.86 12.78
CA ALA A 715 -12.61 -12.87 13.04
C ALA A 715 -12.93 -14.20 12.33
N LEU A 716 -14.20 -14.63 12.37
CA LEU A 716 -14.64 -15.85 11.70
C LEU A 716 -14.51 -15.75 10.18
N GLU A 717 -14.93 -14.64 9.58
CA GLU A 717 -14.76 -14.37 8.13
C GLU A 717 -13.29 -14.55 7.73
N PHE A 718 -12.38 -13.92 8.48
CA PHE A 718 -10.96 -13.95 8.17
C PHE A 718 -10.39 -15.36 8.23
N ILE A 719 -10.71 -16.12 9.29
CA ILE A 719 -10.25 -17.51 9.48
C ILE A 719 -10.79 -18.40 8.36
N ILE A 720 -12.09 -18.33 8.07
CA ILE A 720 -12.75 -19.15 7.05
C ILE A 720 -12.17 -18.83 5.67
N ARG A 721 -12.05 -17.55 5.32
CA ARG A 721 -11.46 -17.10 4.05
C ARG A 721 -10.05 -17.65 3.86
N ARG A 722 -9.17 -17.50 4.85
CA ARG A 722 -7.78 -17.98 4.75
C ARG A 722 -7.68 -19.49 4.64
N ARG A 723 -8.55 -20.22 5.34
CA ARG A 723 -8.65 -21.68 5.23
C ARG A 723 -9.10 -22.11 3.82
N LEU A 724 -10.09 -21.43 3.25
CA LEU A 724 -10.58 -21.68 1.89
C LEU A 724 -9.51 -21.36 0.83
N GLU A 725 -8.84 -20.22 0.94
CA GLU A 725 -7.77 -19.81 0.02
C GLU A 725 -6.61 -20.81 0.02
N THR A 726 -6.16 -21.22 1.21
CA THR A 726 -5.10 -22.24 1.37
C THR A 726 -5.53 -23.57 0.76
N SER A 727 -6.73 -24.04 1.08
CA SER A 727 -7.24 -25.33 0.59
C SER A 727 -7.40 -25.34 -0.94
N MET A 728 -7.88 -24.23 -1.52
CA MET A 728 -8.01 -24.08 -2.97
C MET A 728 -6.64 -24.00 -3.66
N THR A 729 -5.64 -23.39 -3.02
CA THR A 729 -4.25 -23.38 -3.52
C THR A 729 -3.69 -24.80 -3.60
N THR A 730 -3.93 -25.62 -2.57
CA THR A 730 -3.53 -27.05 -2.58
C THR A 730 -4.24 -27.82 -3.70
N VAL A 731 -5.54 -27.58 -3.92
CA VAL A 731 -6.27 -28.17 -5.05
C VAL A 731 -5.70 -27.74 -6.40
N LEU A 732 -5.28 -26.48 -6.57
CA LEU A 732 -4.66 -26.02 -7.82
C LEU A 732 -3.29 -26.68 -8.10
N ALA A 733 -2.54 -27.05 -7.06
CA ALA A 733 -1.27 -27.77 -7.21
C ALA A 733 -1.47 -29.22 -7.68
N GLU A 734 -2.56 -29.86 -7.24
CA GLU A 734 -2.92 -31.23 -7.62
C GLU A 734 -4.40 -31.32 -8.09
N PRO A 735 -4.73 -30.76 -9.27
CA PRO A 735 -6.12 -30.53 -9.68
C PRO A 735 -6.93 -31.80 -9.94
N ASP A 736 -6.26 -32.95 -10.11
CA ASP A 736 -6.89 -34.26 -10.34
C ASP A 736 -7.00 -35.10 -9.05
N ASN A 737 -6.56 -34.58 -7.90
CA ASN A 737 -6.66 -35.24 -6.61
C ASN A 737 -8.09 -35.10 -6.03
N VAL A 738 -8.88 -36.16 -6.19
CA VAL A 738 -10.28 -36.22 -5.75
C VAL A 738 -10.43 -36.04 -4.23
N GLY A 739 -9.44 -36.48 -3.43
CA GLY A 739 -9.47 -36.34 -1.97
C GLY A 739 -9.42 -34.87 -1.54
N LEU A 740 -8.47 -34.11 -2.09
CA LEU A 740 -8.34 -32.68 -1.80
C LEU A 740 -9.59 -31.89 -2.24
N LEU A 741 -10.18 -32.25 -3.39
CA LEU A 741 -11.41 -31.62 -3.86
C LEU A 741 -12.61 -31.94 -2.95
N ALA A 742 -12.68 -33.15 -2.40
CA ALA A 742 -13.73 -33.55 -1.45
C ALA A 742 -13.60 -32.79 -0.13
N GLU A 743 -12.38 -32.63 0.38
CA GLU A 743 -12.10 -31.85 1.58
C GLU A 743 -12.46 -30.38 1.41
N LEU A 744 -12.10 -29.78 0.26
CA LEU A 744 -12.49 -28.40 -0.08
C LEU A 744 -14.01 -28.25 -0.17
N LEU A 745 -14.70 -29.20 -0.80
CA LEU A 745 -16.16 -29.17 -0.92
C LEU A 745 -16.83 -29.16 0.46
N LEU A 746 -16.40 -30.06 1.36
CA LEU A 746 -16.88 -30.10 2.74
C LEU A 746 -16.61 -28.79 3.50
N LEU A 747 -15.44 -28.18 3.28
CA LEU A 747 -15.10 -26.90 3.90
C LEU A 747 -15.98 -25.75 3.39
N VAL A 748 -16.27 -25.70 2.08
CA VAL A 748 -17.18 -24.68 1.50
C VAL A 748 -18.60 -24.89 2.00
N GLU A 749 -19.09 -26.14 2.06
CA GLU A 749 -20.40 -26.45 2.64
C GLU A 749 -20.49 -26.02 4.11
N ALA A 750 -19.43 -26.25 4.89
CA ALA A 750 -19.33 -25.81 6.28
C ALA A 750 -19.41 -24.28 6.37
N ALA A 751 -18.67 -23.55 5.54
CA ALA A 751 -18.70 -22.09 5.50
C ALA A 751 -20.10 -21.55 5.16
N VAL A 752 -20.78 -22.12 4.17
CA VAL A 752 -22.15 -21.72 3.75
C VAL A 752 -23.18 -21.99 4.86
N SER A 753 -22.93 -22.95 5.75
CA SER A 753 -23.87 -23.30 6.83
C SER A 753 -23.87 -22.35 8.02
N ILE A 754 -22.95 -21.37 8.07
CA ILE A 754 -22.85 -20.38 9.15
C ILE A 754 -23.31 -19.02 8.62
N PRO A 755 -24.03 -18.21 9.43
CA PRO A 755 -24.47 -16.89 9.01
C PRO A 755 -23.34 -15.84 9.06
N VAL A 756 -22.21 -16.12 8.42
CA VAL A 756 -21.08 -15.21 8.22
C VAL A 756 -20.90 -14.99 6.71
N ASN A 757 -20.84 -13.72 6.29
CA ASN A 757 -20.57 -13.39 4.89
C ASN A 757 -19.08 -13.52 4.61
N VAL A 758 -18.67 -14.63 4.02
CA VAL A 758 -17.26 -14.91 3.70
C VAL A 758 -16.88 -14.23 2.39
N ASN A 759 -15.79 -13.47 2.38
CA ASN A 759 -15.25 -12.95 1.13
C ASN A 759 -14.59 -14.08 0.33
N LEU A 760 -15.31 -14.58 -0.68
CA LEU A 760 -14.87 -15.68 -1.56
C LEU A 760 -14.02 -15.22 -2.75
N TRP A 761 -13.61 -13.96 -2.80
CA TRP A 761 -13.01 -13.33 -3.98
C TRP A 761 -11.85 -14.13 -4.57
N GLN A 762 -10.84 -14.43 -3.76
CA GLN A 762 -9.65 -15.13 -4.24
C GLN A 762 -9.94 -16.59 -4.58
N THR A 763 -10.75 -17.27 -3.76
CA THR A 763 -11.21 -18.65 -4.01
C THR A 763 -11.98 -18.77 -5.33
N GLN A 764 -12.86 -17.80 -5.63
CA GLN A 764 -13.58 -17.74 -6.91
C GLN A 764 -12.64 -17.52 -8.10
N ASN A 765 -11.63 -16.65 -7.98
CA ASN A 765 -10.64 -16.43 -9.04
C ASN A 765 -9.83 -17.69 -9.34
N MET A 766 -9.38 -18.39 -8.29
CA MET A 766 -8.68 -19.67 -8.41
C MET A 766 -9.57 -20.74 -9.07
N TYR A 767 -10.83 -20.83 -8.66
CA TYR A 767 -11.79 -21.76 -9.27
C TYR A 767 -12.08 -21.44 -10.73
N PHE A 768 -12.24 -20.16 -11.07
CA PHE A 768 -12.44 -19.71 -12.45
C PHE A 768 -11.25 -20.06 -13.35
N SER A 769 -10.02 -19.86 -12.85
CA SER A 769 -8.79 -20.23 -13.55
C SER A 769 -8.68 -21.75 -13.75
N LEU A 770 -9.05 -22.54 -12.73
CA LEU A 770 -9.14 -24.00 -12.83
C LEU A 770 -10.11 -24.43 -13.93
N LEU A 771 -11.32 -23.86 -13.97
CA LEU A 771 -12.30 -24.15 -15.01
C LEU A 771 -11.77 -23.81 -16.41
N GLN A 772 -11.19 -22.62 -16.60
CA GLN A 772 -10.65 -22.19 -17.90
C GLN A 772 -9.53 -23.10 -18.40
N SER A 773 -8.62 -23.51 -17.52
CA SER A 773 -7.51 -24.41 -17.87
C SER A 773 -7.99 -25.77 -18.41
N ARG A 774 -9.13 -26.27 -17.92
CA ARG A 774 -9.73 -27.53 -18.36
C ARG A 774 -10.51 -27.40 -19.68
N VAL A 775 -11.01 -26.20 -20.01
CA VAL A 775 -11.64 -25.92 -21.32
C VAL A 775 -10.59 -25.79 -22.44
N ALA A 776 -9.41 -25.25 -22.13
CA ALA A 776 -8.35 -24.99 -23.11
C ALA A 776 -7.56 -26.22 -23.60
N LEU A 777 -7.84 -27.43 -23.08
CA LEU A 777 -7.17 -28.67 -23.50
C LEU A 777 -7.74 -29.18 -24.84
N PRO A 778 -6.96 -29.22 -25.94
CA PRO A 778 -7.43 -29.71 -27.24
C PRO A 778 -7.54 -31.24 -27.19
N GLY A 779 -8.76 -31.76 -27.06
CA GLY A 779 -9.03 -33.21 -27.02
C GLY A 779 -10.35 -33.62 -26.36
N SER A 780 -11.03 -32.72 -25.63
CA SER A 780 -12.35 -32.95 -25.05
C SER A 780 -13.51 -32.47 -25.95
N GLY A 781 -13.25 -32.35 -27.25
CA GLY A 781 -14.30 -32.24 -28.26
C GLY A 781 -14.99 -33.59 -28.45
N GLY A 782 -15.99 -33.90 -27.61
CA GLY A 782 -16.83 -35.08 -27.77
C GLY A 782 -17.80 -35.28 -26.62
N ASP A 783 -19.06 -34.94 -26.85
CA ASP A 783 -20.27 -35.41 -26.16
C ASP A 783 -20.19 -35.78 -24.67
N GLY A 784 -20.77 -34.89 -23.85
CA GLY A 784 -21.18 -35.17 -22.48
C GLY A 784 -20.18 -34.69 -21.44
N ALA A 785 -20.67 -33.87 -20.50
CA ALA A 785 -19.98 -33.64 -19.24
C ALA A 785 -19.40 -34.96 -18.74
N ASP A 786 -18.08 -35.00 -18.60
CA ASP A 786 -17.33 -36.15 -18.12
C ASP A 786 -18.02 -36.63 -16.83
N LYS A 787 -18.72 -37.77 -16.90
CA LYS A 787 -19.42 -38.40 -15.76
C LYS A 787 -18.40 -39.06 -14.81
N SER A 788 -17.20 -38.48 -14.71
CA SER A 788 -16.23 -38.79 -13.68
C SER A 788 -16.68 -38.13 -12.38
N SER A 789 -16.40 -38.74 -11.23
CA SER A 789 -16.70 -38.16 -9.92
C SER A 789 -16.12 -36.75 -9.77
N LEU A 790 -14.98 -36.50 -10.40
CA LEU A 790 -14.30 -35.21 -10.44
C LEU A 790 -15.13 -34.11 -11.13
N GLY A 791 -15.70 -34.39 -12.32
CA GLY A 791 -16.49 -33.40 -13.07
C GLY A 791 -17.75 -32.95 -12.31
N GLN A 792 -18.40 -33.88 -11.59
CA GLN A 792 -19.56 -33.57 -10.75
C GLN A 792 -19.18 -32.69 -9.56
N MET A 793 -18.08 -33.04 -8.86
CA MET A 793 -17.59 -32.26 -7.72
C MET A 793 -17.16 -30.84 -8.11
N LEU A 794 -16.58 -30.67 -9.30
CA LEU A 794 -16.24 -29.33 -9.80
C LEU A 794 -17.49 -28.49 -10.06
N VAL A 795 -18.53 -29.05 -10.69
CA VAL A 795 -19.80 -28.34 -10.91
C VAL A 795 -20.47 -27.98 -9.58
N GLU A 796 -20.48 -28.90 -8.62
CA GLU A 796 -21.03 -28.68 -7.28
C GLU A 796 -20.28 -27.59 -6.52
N LEU A 797 -18.94 -27.63 -6.53
CA LEU A 797 -18.09 -26.57 -5.98
C LEU A 797 -18.40 -25.23 -6.65
N GLY A 798 -18.56 -25.20 -7.98
CA GLY A 798 -18.97 -24.00 -8.71
C GLY A 798 -20.29 -23.43 -8.24
N HIS A 799 -21.30 -24.27 -8.00
CA HIS A 799 -22.58 -23.82 -7.47
C HIS A 799 -22.44 -23.22 -6.06
N LEU A 800 -21.67 -23.84 -5.17
CA LEU A 800 -21.43 -23.32 -3.82
C LEU A 800 -20.59 -22.03 -3.83
N LEU A 801 -19.73 -21.85 -4.83
CA LEU A 801 -18.97 -20.62 -5.05
C LEU A 801 -19.76 -19.57 -5.86
N TYR A 802 -21.05 -19.78 -6.07
CA TYR A 802 -21.97 -18.89 -6.79
C TYR A 802 -21.63 -18.69 -8.28
N PHE A 803 -21.16 -19.72 -8.99
CA PHE A 803 -20.95 -19.67 -10.44
C PHE A 803 -22.16 -20.19 -11.23
N ASN A 804 -22.42 -19.56 -12.37
CA ASN A 804 -23.20 -20.14 -13.46
C ASN A 804 -22.23 -20.94 -14.35
N VAL A 805 -21.89 -22.14 -13.91
CA VAL A 805 -20.89 -23.00 -14.57
C VAL A 805 -21.18 -23.20 -16.07
N PRO A 806 -22.43 -23.48 -16.50
CA PRO A 806 -22.75 -23.59 -17.92
C PRO A 806 -22.43 -22.32 -18.73
N ALA A 807 -22.76 -21.13 -18.19
CA ALA A 807 -22.49 -19.86 -18.87
C ALA A 807 -20.98 -19.60 -19.00
N VAL A 808 -20.21 -19.87 -17.95
CA VAL A 808 -18.74 -19.72 -17.96
C VAL A 808 -18.09 -20.65 -19.00
N LEU A 809 -18.51 -21.92 -19.05
CA LEU A 809 -17.99 -22.88 -20.02
C LEU A 809 -18.38 -22.53 -21.47
N ALA A 810 -19.54 -21.93 -21.68
CA ALA A 810 -19.98 -21.46 -22.99
C ALA A 810 -19.17 -20.25 -23.47
N ALA A 811 -18.85 -19.32 -22.56
CA ALA A 811 -18.04 -18.13 -22.87
C ALA A 811 -16.59 -18.47 -23.22
N GLY A 812 -16.01 -19.54 -22.65
CA GLY A 812 -14.66 -20.00 -23.00
C GLY A 812 -14.51 -20.60 -24.41
N ASN A 813 -15.63 -20.89 -25.08
CA ASN A 813 -15.67 -21.46 -26.44
C ASN A 813 -15.98 -20.42 -27.54
N GLY A 814 -16.10 -19.14 -27.19
CA GLY A 814 -16.32 -18.05 -28.13
C GLY A 814 -15.33 -16.92 -27.89
N ASP A 815 -14.65 -16.46 -28.94
CA ASP A 815 -13.80 -15.27 -28.89
C ASP A 815 -14.57 -14.09 -28.30
N LEU A 816 -14.04 -13.54 -27.19
CA LEU A 816 -14.44 -12.24 -26.62
C LEU A 816 -13.97 -11.09 -27.51
#